data_AF-B7RFW1-F1
#
_entry.id   AF-B7RFW1-F1
#
_cell.length_a   1.000
_cell.length_b   1.000
_cell.length_c   1.000
_cell.angle_alpha   90.00
_cell.angle_beta   90.00
_cell.angle_gamma   90.00
#
_symmetry.space_group_name_H-M   'P 1'
#
loop_
_entity.id
_entity.type
_entity.pdbx_description
1 polymer ?
#
loop_
_entity_poly.entity_id
_entity_poly.type
_entity_poly.pdbx_seq_one_letter_code
_entity_poly.pdbx_strand_id
1 'polypeptide(L)'
;METTDMTLFLDSLSSLFFGSKTSTTTTTSTTSVAGSDGIVEGTRDGDLINVGYLGDPDGDLVDAFDAVFGNVGSNDDVIAALGGNDTVLAGAGNDSVLGGSGDDSILGQDGNDLLIGDGIVSGTASGGRESFEWSKAPDPSGNGTSIDEDDNLKAGFVQNTGTVNVMFELKSFSPYNGAYQQYTEDQQNVSGIDGDGSAINQNSAFDSLANNSGHTAFELRFDDAVGNVSFNINDIDNGGQVKVMAYDAAGNLIDVDLTGGSGVNLIDSDGMFGVDTAKSLGGDENAAGSKYSVNVSIDGPVSRIEFIHTATTSSNSGVNVTDVYFDNPASVIADDTVAGNDTLEGGEGDDIIFGDHGAQSATVRENFEWEGVSGDQIDNGFTQDTGNVTVTYARTVDTGNHQSEAGGELLNTDGIVSNGDPVDNDSSLKSTTHGAGNVGEFQWDFSAPVSNVSFNVNDIDNDGLVKITAFDINGNAIAVNLTGGSGLTLKDTDLVAGADTADSKGGDAAVNSSAYNLNVDIPGPVSRIVLSHTQDGYNNSGINVTEMYYDAPTGELVAGVVGGDDLLLGDAGNDTIFGEGGNDTIDGGTGDDYIEGNNGDDVITGGSGNDTLFGDNNVAAPSTPTGGTVRESFEWDKAPDPSDSTAVDNNDNLSGGFTQDTGNVDVTFSVTNTSKTPETTFSTDQQKVHSITGDSEATNPYSSLASLANEDGERATYKLDFSSAVTNVSFRINDIDNASKVVIVAVGPDGTRTPIDVSTGGGINAQNLDGVGGNETLLSGGGNGADTDPYHSALVNIAGPVDYLEITHTKVQNLSVGNDAGINITDVYFDAPEKVDVGGDAGFGNDHIMGEEGADFIDGGAGNDTLDGGIDNDTLIGGDGSDLLTGGEGADIISGGADQDTIVGGTIGDVVDGGAGGFDPDAGLNTDTDTLDLRGLNFRLSDLTPDSNGNGQNGTVTLFDTSGNPTGTFTFTEIENILGTEMPELDGIVSGDATGNLIDENYTGDPEGDLIDRPDQVVNGTPIGTDGDVVQAGGGNDTVFARDGDDTVYGGTGDDVLNGEAGNDILYGESGDDTLVGGADNDTLVGGSGSDSLDGGDGDDKITGDTPGVTGVPDADLPLITTPFDQDPNPDDNKDTINGGAGNDTIDGGDDADLIDGGIGDDVIEGGIDNDTIMGG
;
A
#
# COMPACT_ATOMS: atom_id res chain seq x y z
N MET A 1 -18.60 -4.36 14.89
CA MET A 1 -18.72 -4.52 16.40
C MET A 1 -17.49 -3.91 17.10
N GLU A 2 -17.55 -2.67 17.25
CA GLU A 2 -17.67 -1.22 16.98
C GLU A 2 -16.42 -0.50 17.51
N THR A 3 -15.11 -0.66 16.82
CA THR A 3 -13.99 0.07 16.17
C THR A 3 -14.47 1.41 15.59
N THR A 4 -14.26 2.62 16.30
CA THR A 4 -13.67 3.67 15.43
C THR A 4 -13.65 4.99 16.20
N ASP A 5 -12.84 5.06 17.31
CA ASP A 5 -12.27 6.19 18.08
C ASP A 5 -10.77 6.34 17.75
N MET A 6 -10.29 6.59 16.48
CA MET A 6 -8.81 6.69 16.34
C MET A 6 -8.45 7.75 15.31
N THR A 7 -9.19 8.91 15.06
CA THR A 7 -8.48 9.93 14.25
C THR A 7 -8.58 11.29 14.94
N LEU A 8 -9.04 11.29 16.39
CA LEU A 8 -9.10 12.60 17.07
C LEU A 8 -8.07 12.63 18.20
N PHE A 9 -6.99 11.78 18.10
CA PHE A 9 -5.96 11.65 19.15
C PHE A 9 -4.64 12.25 18.67
N LEU A 10 -4.64 13.08 17.46
CA LEU A 10 -3.28 13.56 17.15
C LEU A 10 -3.30 15.09 17.01
N ASP A 11 -4.39 15.90 17.44
CA ASP A 11 -4.20 17.36 17.53
C ASP A 11 -4.47 17.83 18.96
N SER A 12 -4.78 16.97 20.00
CA SER A 12 -5.06 17.30 21.41
C SER A 12 -3.83 17.02 22.28
N LEU A 13 -2.60 16.89 21.80
CA LEU A 13 -1.41 16.82 22.69
C LEU A 13 -0.75 18.20 22.80
N SER A 14 -1.47 19.29 22.29
CA SER A 14 -0.81 20.59 22.58
C SER A 14 -1.66 21.41 23.56
N SER A 15 -2.76 20.89 24.12
CA SER A 15 -3.48 21.73 25.10
C SER A 15 -3.44 21.07 26.48
N LEU A 16 -2.48 20.12 26.71
CA LEU A 16 -2.34 19.40 27.99
C LEU A 16 -1.10 19.91 28.73
N PHE A 17 -0.58 21.31 28.55
CA PHE A 17 0.54 21.75 29.40
C PHE A 17 0.19 23.09 30.04
N PHE A 18 -1.12 23.48 30.56
CA PHE A 18 -1.07 24.55 31.59
C PHE A 18 -2.51 24.92 31.97
N GLY A 19 -3.05 24.43 33.17
CA GLY A 19 -3.36 25.04 34.48
C GLY A 19 -4.87 24.93 34.78
N SER A 20 -5.18 24.04 35.78
CA SER A 20 -5.40 23.86 37.23
C SER A 20 -6.75 24.45 37.65
N LYS A 21 -7.62 23.48 37.91
CA LYS A 21 -8.73 23.05 38.78
C LYS A 21 -8.56 23.54 40.22
N THR A 22 -9.62 24.19 40.91
CA THR A 22 -10.76 24.28 41.85
C THR A 22 -10.24 24.28 43.30
N SER A 23 -10.74 25.31 44.13
CA SER A 23 -11.44 25.60 45.40
C SER A 23 -11.34 24.43 46.38
N THR A 24 -10.68 24.76 47.62
CA THR A 24 -10.67 25.03 49.07
C THR A 24 -10.89 23.73 49.85
N THR A 25 -10.02 23.55 50.98
CA THR A 25 -9.59 23.87 52.36
C THR A 25 -9.49 22.59 53.17
N THR A 26 -8.33 22.53 54.05
CA THR A 26 -7.85 22.79 55.42
C THR A 26 -6.79 21.73 55.77
N THR A 27 -5.57 22.26 56.27
CA THR A 27 -4.40 22.68 57.06
C THR A 27 -3.84 21.49 57.86
N THR A 28 -2.47 21.23 57.65
CA THR A 28 -1.30 21.28 58.55
C THR A 28 -0.05 20.92 57.75
N SER A 29 0.83 21.93 57.48
CA SER A 29 2.19 22.47 57.34
C SER A 29 3.25 21.43 57.69
N THR A 30 3.92 20.82 56.52
CA THR A 30 5.40 20.74 56.47
C THR A 30 5.83 20.27 55.08
N THR A 31 6.32 21.20 54.16
CA THR A 31 7.44 21.38 53.21
C THR A 31 6.93 21.20 51.77
N SER A 32 6.30 22.23 51.12
CA SER A 32 6.03 22.71 49.76
C SER A 32 6.70 21.84 48.70
N VAL A 33 5.98 20.53 48.35
CA VAL A 33 6.23 19.61 47.22
C VAL A 33 5.39 20.06 46.02
N ALA A 34 5.78 20.89 45.04
CA ALA A 34 5.56 20.97 43.58
C ALA A 34 4.37 20.12 43.13
N GLY A 35 3.07 20.44 43.21
CA GLY A 35 1.75 19.92 42.77
C GLY A 35 1.88 18.98 41.56
N SER A 36 1.63 17.53 41.68
CA SER A 36 1.50 16.38 40.76
C SER A 36 0.63 16.71 39.55
N ASP A 37 1.15 16.90 38.48
CA ASP A 37 0.46 17.30 37.22
C ASP A 37 -0.08 16.07 36.49
N GLY A 38 -0.09 14.78 37.18
CA GLY A 38 -0.81 13.59 36.65
C GLY A 38 -0.08 12.94 35.49
N ILE A 39 1.22 13.43 35.12
CA ILE A 39 2.00 12.82 34.02
C ILE A 39 3.32 12.29 34.62
N VAL A 40 3.50 10.94 34.19
CA VAL A 40 4.83 10.40 34.58
C VAL A 40 5.87 10.76 33.52
N GLU A 41 6.96 11.70 34.08
CA GLU A 41 7.92 12.24 33.08
C GLU A 41 9.29 11.60 33.32
N GLY A 42 9.80 11.06 32.13
CA GLY A 42 11.20 10.55 32.18
C GLY A 42 12.24 11.65 31.97
N THR A 43 13.51 11.24 32.03
CA THR A 43 14.60 12.22 31.81
C THR A 43 15.14 12.10 30.38
N ARG A 44 16.28 12.95 30.11
CA ARG A 44 16.88 12.92 28.75
C ARG A 44 17.79 11.69 28.60
N ASP A 45 17.97 10.80 29.77
CA ASP A 45 18.76 9.54 29.70
C ASP A 45 17.80 8.33 29.65
N GLY A 46 18.39 7.20 29.38
CA GLY A 46 17.54 5.99 29.41
C GLY A 46 16.90 5.76 30.79
N ASP A 47 15.47 5.62 30.64
CA ASP A 47 14.76 5.43 31.93
C ASP A 47 14.05 4.06 31.91
N LEU A 48 14.06 3.47 33.14
CA LEU A 48 13.08 2.40 33.36
C LEU A 48 11.86 2.95 34.13
N ILE A 49 10.82 3.15 33.23
CA ILE A 49 9.63 3.76 33.86
C ILE A 49 8.59 2.66 34.13
N ASN A 50 8.49 2.32 35.39
CA ASN A 50 7.47 1.34 35.84
C ASN A 50 6.80 1.84 37.12
N VAL A 51 6.00 0.99 37.76
CA VAL A 51 5.18 1.48 38.91
C VAL A 51 6.11 2.05 39.98
N GLY A 52 7.50 1.73 39.98
CA GLY A 52 8.43 2.21 41.05
C GLY A 52 9.29 3.38 40.56
N TYR A 53 8.92 3.99 39.50
CA TYR A 53 9.79 5.05 38.94
C TYR A 53 9.63 6.34 39.76
N LEU A 54 10.87 6.97 40.28
CA LEU A 54 10.80 8.11 41.22
C LEU A 54 11.44 9.36 40.60
N GLY A 55 11.77 9.22 39.35
CA GLY A 55 12.56 10.28 38.67
C GLY A 55 11.65 11.39 38.13
N ASP A 56 10.38 11.36 38.57
CA ASP A 56 9.45 12.41 38.10
C ASP A 56 9.55 13.64 39.02
N PRO A 57 9.71 14.82 38.44
CA PRO A 57 9.95 16.05 39.21
C PRO A 57 8.72 16.45 40.05
N ASP A 58 7.59 15.82 39.59
CA ASP A 58 6.36 16.21 40.33
C ASP A 58 5.86 15.04 41.19
N GLY A 59 6.74 13.91 41.19
CA GLY A 59 6.50 12.78 42.11
C GLY A 59 5.35 11.89 41.62
N ASP A 60 4.90 11.93 40.24
CA ASP A 60 3.81 11.06 39.72
C ASP A 60 4.37 9.67 39.38
N LEU A 61 3.40 8.50 39.81
CA LEU A 61 3.89 7.14 39.56
C LEU A 61 2.89 6.37 38.70
N VAL A 62 3.40 5.39 38.00
CA VAL A 62 2.53 4.52 37.17
C VAL A 62 1.63 3.70 38.09
N ASP A 63 0.22 3.66 37.73
CA ASP A 63 -0.83 2.88 38.43
C ASP A 63 -0.89 3.26 39.90
N ALA A 64 -0.54 4.42 40.22
CA ALA A 64 -0.55 4.88 41.63
C ALA A 64 -1.74 5.82 41.86
N PHE A 65 -2.68 5.78 40.88
CA PHE A 65 -3.96 6.50 40.96
C PHE A 65 -3.74 8.00 41.15
N ASP A 66 -2.58 8.31 40.70
CA ASP A 66 -2.27 9.75 40.92
C ASP A 66 -2.46 10.51 39.60
N ALA A 67 -3.10 9.83 38.73
CA ALA A 67 -3.42 10.56 37.48
C ALA A 67 -4.61 11.52 37.72
N VAL A 68 -4.41 12.88 37.56
CA VAL A 68 -5.45 13.85 38.01
C VAL A 68 -6.31 14.24 36.79
N PHE A 69 -7.12 13.08 36.30
CA PHE A 69 -8.18 13.52 35.37
C PHE A 69 -9.43 12.69 35.59
N GLY A 70 -10.57 13.14 36.22
CA GLY A 70 -12.06 12.99 36.26
C GLY A 70 -12.53 11.79 35.42
N ASN A 71 -12.74 10.64 36.16
CA ASN A 71 -13.15 9.23 36.13
C ASN A 71 -12.33 8.42 35.13
N VAL A 72 -11.05 8.44 35.21
CA VAL A 72 -10.11 7.56 34.47
C VAL A 72 -10.07 6.20 35.18
N GLY A 73 -10.90 5.19 34.71
CA GLY A 73 -10.74 3.81 35.25
C GLY A 73 -9.47 3.66 36.11
N SER A 74 -9.51 2.95 37.36
CA SER A 74 -8.48 2.68 38.39
C SER A 74 -7.18 2.14 37.75
N ASN A 75 -6.34 3.11 37.02
CA ASN A 75 -4.96 2.73 36.68
C ASN A 75 -4.60 3.18 35.26
N ASP A 76 -5.51 4.12 34.70
CA ASP A 76 -5.09 4.75 33.42
C ASP A 76 -3.99 5.80 33.66
N ASP A 77 -2.91 5.60 32.73
CA ASP A 77 -1.76 6.51 32.97
C ASP A 77 -1.37 7.19 31.66
N VAL A 78 -0.75 8.49 31.94
CA VAL A 78 -0.07 9.16 30.80
C VAL A 78 1.43 9.24 31.13
N ILE A 79 2.15 8.56 30.05
CA ILE A 79 3.60 8.50 30.33
C ILE A 79 4.36 9.15 29.16
N ALA A 80 5.38 10.14 29.68
CA ALA A 80 6.29 10.72 28.67
C ALA A 80 7.75 10.42 29.06
N ALA A 81 8.33 9.48 28.17
CA ALA A 81 9.67 8.97 28.53
C ALA A 81 10.78 9.94 28.09
N LEU A 82 10.47 10.93 27.21
CA LEU A 82 11.36 12.02 26.75
C LEU A 82 12.59 11.43 26.04
N GLY A 83 13.87 11.93 26.26
CA GLY A 83 15.06 11.50 25.49
C GLY A 83 15.64 10.19 26.05
N GLY A 84 16.57 9.40 25.33
CA GLY A 84 17.27 8.18 25.79
C GLY A 84 16.47 6.91 25.43
N ASN A 85 17.11 5.74 25.55
CA ASN A 85 16.40 4.45 25.37
C ASN A 85 15.64 4.05 26.64
N ASP A 86 14.37 4.13 26.46
CA ASP A 86 13.57 3.95 27.69
C ASP A 86 12.82 2.61 27.61
N THR A 87 12.62 2.00 28.79
CA THR A 87 11.66 0.88 28.95
C THR A 87 10.47 1.32 29.83
N VAL A 88 9.24 1.14 29.07
CA VAL A 88 8.05 1.65 29.81
C VAL A 88 7.08 0.47 29.97
N LEU A 89 6.76 0.25 31.25
CA LEU A 89 5.63 -0.67 31.55
C LEU A 89 4.44 0.12 32.09
N ALA A 90 3.27 0.00 31.16
CA ALA A 90 2.23 1.04 31.39
C ALA A 90 1.18 0.49 32.36
N GLY A 91 1.36 -0.91 32.64
CA GLY A 91 0.53 -1.50 33.72
C GLY A 91 -0.94 -1.59 33.30
N ALA A 92 -1.97 -1.87 34.21
CA ALA A 92 -3.42 -2.11 33.96
C ALA A 92 -4.12 -0.81 33.53
N GLY A 93 -5.16 -0.97 32.67
CA GLY A 93 -5.98 0.21 32.28
C GLY A 93 -5.61 0.69 30.87
N ASN A 94 -6.44 1.68 30.44
CA ASN A 94 -6.15 2.28 29.12
C ASN A 94 -5.09 3.39 29.23
N ASP A 95 -3.95 2.99 28.67
CA ASP A 95 -2.82 3.93 28.91
C ASP A 95 -2.38 4.60 27.61
N SER A 96 -1.71 5.89 27.85
CA SER A 96 -1.09 6.60 26.71
C SER A 96 0.41 6.80 26.98
N VAL A 97 1.14 6.17 26.00
CA VAL A 97 2.59 6.22 26.28
C VAL A 97 3.30 6.84 25.06
N LEU A 98 4.27 7.87 25.55
CA LEU A 98 5.13 8.47 24.52
C LEU A 98 6.59 8.14 24.83
N GLY A 99 7.13 7.41 23.83
CA GLY A 99 8.47 6.84 24.08
C GLY A 99 9.59 7.87 23.88
N GLY A 100 9.26 9.07 23.10
CA GLY A 100 10.29 10.13 22.92
C GLY A 100 11.51 9.59 22.16
N SER A 101 12.71 10.45 22.02
CA SER A 101 13.88 10.00 21.22
C SER A 101 14.51 8.74 21.83
N GLY A 102 15.31 7.97 20.98
CA GLY A 102 15.99 6.74 21.46
C GLY A 102 15.16 5.48 21.15
N ASP A 103 15.78 4.35 21.24
CA ASP A 103 15.05 3.06 21.10
C ASP A 103 14.30 2.70 22.39
N ASP A 104 13.03 2.73 22.17
CA ASP A 104 12.25 2.56 23.43
C ASP A 104 11.49 1.24 23.37
N SER A 105 11.36 0.63 24.53
CA SER A 105 10.50 -0.56 24.70
C SER A 105 9.28 -0.23 25.57
N ILE A 106 8.06 -0.42 24.81
CA ILE A 106 6.84 0.02 25.53
C ILE A 106 5.86 -1.16 25.56
N LEU A 107 5.37 -1.40 26.81
CA LEU A 107 4.36 -2.45 26.94
C LEU A 107 3.07 -1.87 27.54
N GLY A 108 1.93 -2.11 26.60
CA GLY A 108 0.63 -1.47 26.96
C GLY A 108 -0.11 -2.30 28.01
N GLN A 109 0.10 -3.77 28.05
CA GLN A 109 -0.53 -4.77 28.93
C GLN A 109 -2.05 -4.69 28.85
N ASP A 110 -2.92 -4.76 29.90
CA ASP A 110 -4.40 -4.85 29.78
C ASP A 110 -5.00 -3.50 29.37
N GLY A 111 -6.15 -3.53 28.62
CA GLY A 111 -6.88 -2.29 28.26
C GLY A 111 -6.55 -1.83 26.84
N ASN A 112 -7.41 -0.84 26.40
CA ASN A 112 -7.12 -0.23 25.09
C ASN A 112 -6.08 0.89 25.20
N ASP A 113 -4.97 0.50 24.59
CA ASP A 113 -3.85 1.44 24.82
C ASP A 113 -3.47 2.19 23.53
N LEU A 114 -2.83 3.48 23.82
CA LEU A 114 -2.19 4.25 22.74
C LEU A 114 -0.68 4.31 22.95
N LEU A 115 -0.02 3.70 21.90
CA LEU A 115 1.45 3.67 22.03
C LEU A 115 2.10 4.40 20.85
N ILE A 116 3.13 5.32 21.39
CA ILE A 116 3.81 6.06 20.30
C ILE A 116 5.32 5.97 20.55
N GLY A 117 6.02 5.40 19.47
CA GLY A 117 7.48 5.17 19.63
C GLY A 117 8.26 6.48 19.63
N ASP A 118 8.48 7.33 18.50
CA ASP A 118 9.26 8.60 18.52
C ASP A 118 8.38 9.76 18.09
N GLY A 119 8.49 11.06 18.75
CA GLY A 119 7.63 12.25 18.47
C GLY A 119 8.45 13.35 17.78
N ILE A 120 8.21 13.91 16.37
CA ILE A 120 8.70 15.22 15.88
C ILE A 120 7.86 16.35 16.52
N VAL A 121 8.04 16.66 17.70
CA VAL A 121 7.26 17.92 17.90
C VAL A 121 8.23 19.11 17.79
N SER A 122 8.30 19.87 16.52
CA SER A 122 8.26 21.36 16.39
C SER A 122 7.14 21.96 17.26
N GLY A 123 7.34 22.27 18.55
CA GLY A 123 7.14 23.29 19.60
C GLY A 123 5.65 23.60 19.82
N THR A 124 4.99 23.40 21.13
CA THR A 124 4.40 24.49 21.93
C THR A 124 4.83 24.32 23.40
N ALA A 125 5.99 24.89 23.83
CA ALA A 125 6.30 25.25 25.23
C ALA A 125 5.49 26.47 25.69
N SER A 126 4.50 26.46 26.68
CA SER A 126 3.97 27.30 27.79
C SER A 126 5.02 28.30 28.29
N GLY A 127 5.17 29.47 27.65
CA GLY A 127 6.12 30.54 28.07
C GLY A 127 5.71 31.17 29.41
N GLY A 128 6.33 30.97 30.71
CA GLY A 128 6.41 31.81 31.94
C GLY A 128 5.80 33.19 31.74
N ARG A 129 4.75 33.66 32.79
CA ARG A 129 4.11 34.99 32.85
C ARG A 129 5.15 36.09 33.15
N GLU A 130 5.24 37.13 32.34
CA GLU A 130 6.01 38.36 32.62
C GLU A 130 5.10 39.51 33.07
N SER A 131 5.73 40.58 33.84
CA SER A 131 4.86 41.67 34.30
C SER A 131 5.51 43.03 34.03
N PHE A 132 4.64 43.94 33.63
CA PHE A 132 5.01 45.36 33.60
C PHE A 132 4.68 46.00 34.96
N GLU A 133 5.80 46.50 35.61
CA GLU A 133 5.62 46.94 37.01
C GLU A 133 5.90 48.45 37.13
N TRP A 134 4.88 49.15 37.76
CA TRP A 134 5.04 50.61 37.87
C TRP A 134 6.16 50.97 38.85
N SER A 135 6.51 50.09 39.76
CA SER A 135 7.57 50.36 40.77
C SER A 135 8.95 50.31 40.11
N LYS A 136 8.97 49.75 38.85
CA LYS A 136 10.29 49.71 38.17
C LYS A 136 10.40 50.84 37.14
N ALA A 137 9.50 51.84 37.23
CA ALA A 137 9.59 53.00 36.31
C ALA A 137 10.79 53.88 36.67
N PRO A 138 11.26 54.57 35.56
CA PRO A 138 12.38 55.48 35.83
C PRO A 138 11.97 56.66 36.74
N ASP A 139 12.91 57.08 37.71
CA ASP A 139 12.60 58.15 38.68
C ASP A 139 12.63 59.52 37.99
N PRO A 140 11.48 60.21 37.93
CA PRO A 140 11.38 61.49 37.22
C PRO A 140 11.96 62.65 38.04
N SER A 141 12.33 62.57 39.41
CA SER A 141 12.84 63.65 40.29
C SER A 141 14.36 63.78 40.19
N GLY A 142 14.99 62.79 39.34
CA GLY A 142 16.43 62.87 39.00
C GLY A 142 17.30 62.95 40.26
N ASN A 143 16.84 62.62 41.54
CA ASN A 143 17.68 62.74 42.75
C ASN A 143 18.31 61.39 43.10
N GLY A 144 18.39 60.30 42.06
CA GLY A 144 19.20 59.07 42.28
C GLY A 144 18.47 58.07 43.17
N THR A 145 17.16 58.21 43.49
CA THR A 145 16.40 57.16 44.21
C THR A 145 15.42 56.49 43.26
N SER A 146 14.93 55.14 43.64
CA SER A 146 13.87 54.38 42.94
C SER A 146 12.53 55.14 42.99
N ILE A 147 11.77 55.06 41.88
CA ILE A 147 10.45 55.72 41.81
C ILE A 147 9.72 55.58 43.15
N ASP A 148 9.19 56.71 43.82
CA ASP A 148 8.49 56.63 45.13
C ASP A 148 7.19 57.45 45.08
N GLU A 149 6.44 57.43 46.14
CA GLU A 149 5.06 57.99 46.20
C GLU A 149 5.01 59.42 45.63
N ASP A 150 4.09 59.62 44.65
CA ASP A 150 3.70 60.93 44.10
C ASP A 150 4.68 61.39 43.01
N ASP A 151 5.61 60.45 42.66
CA ASP A 151 6.46 60.83 41.52
C ASP A 151 5.64 60.88 40.22
N ASN A 152 6.09 61.93 39.40
CA ASN A 152 5.31 62.21 38.17
C ASN A 152 5.71 61.24 37.04
N LEU A 153 4.57 60.65 36.38
CA LEU A 153 4.90 59.68 35.30
C LEU A 153 4.40 60.20 33.95
N LYS A 154 4.45 61.52 33.74
CA LYS A 154 3.85 62.11 32.53
C LYS A 154 4.77 61.89 31.32
N ALA A 155 6.03 61.66 31.48
CA ALA A 155 7.01 61.65 30.37
C ALA A 155 7.05 60.27 29.72
N GLY A 156 6.14 59.26 30.20
CA GLY A 156 6.14 57.90 29.61
C GLY A 156 7.52 57.24 29.74
N PHE A 157 7.60 55.85 29.52
CA PHE A 157 8.90 55.15 29.56
C PHE A 157 8.73 53.74 28.98
N VAL A 158 9.92 53.18 28.68
CA VAL A 158 9.91 51.78 28.19
C VAL A 158 10.54 50.87 29.25
N GLN A 159 9.88 49.80 29.48
CA GLN A 159 10.41 48.84 30.47
C GLN A 159 10.66 47.49 29.79
N ASN A 160 11.85 46.90 29.96
CA ASN A 160 12.11 45.52 29.51
C ASN A 160 11.62 44.51 30.55
N THR A 161 10.73 43.64 30.24
CA THR A 161 10.02 42.79 31.23
C THR A 161 10.56 41.35 31.12
N GLY A 162 11.64 41.16 30.51
CA GLY A 162 12.32 39.85 30.30
C GLY A 162 12.50 39.56 28.80
N THR A 163 11.25 39.27 28.19
CA THR A 163 11.34 38.81 26.77
C THR A 163 10.72 39.86 25.84
N VAL A 164 10.01 40.81 26.42
CA VAL A 164 9.35 41.83 25.57
C VAL A 164 9.58 43.20 26.20
N ASN A 165 9.81 44.24 25.35
CA ASN A 165 9.82 45.65 25.83
C ASN A 165 8.42 46.27 25.78
N VAL A 166 8.00 46.80 27.03
CA VAL A 166 6.67 47.44 27.05
C VAL A 166 6.84 48.96 27.21
N MET A 167 6.10 49.62 26.27
CA MET A 167 6.20 51.10 26.29
C MET A 167 4.92 51.67 26.93
N PHE A 168 5.15 52.55 27.95
CA PHE A 168 4.05 53.36 28.50
C PHE A 168 4.11 54.80 27.99
N GLU A 169 2.94 55.15 27.51
CA GLU A 169 2.89 56.53 26.97
C GLU A 169 1.56 57.18 27.37
N LEU A 170 1.70 58.45 27.88
CA LEU A 170 0.47 59.23 28.15
C LEU A 170 0.02 59.96 26.87
N LYS A 171 -1.22 59.61 26.47
CA LYS A 171 -1.66 60.13 25.14
C LYS A 171 -2.32 61.51 25.29
N SER A 172 -3.19 61.64 26.28
CA SER A 172 -3.83 62.96 26.46
C SER A 172 -4.38 63.06 27.89
N PHE A 173 -4.33 64.29 28.45
CA PHE A 173 -5.01 64.51 29.76
C PHE A 173 -5.43 65.98 29.86
N SER A 174 -6.51 66.24 30.74
CA SER A 174 -7.01 67.62 30.92
C SER A 174 -6.28 68.27 32.10
N PRO A 175 -5.45 69.37 31.94
CA PRO A 175 -4.61 69.96 33.00
C PRO A 175 -5.44 70.82 33.96
N TYR A 176 -6.80 70.74 34.11
CA TYR A 176 -7.53 71.72 34.94
C TYR A 176 -7.53 71.23 36.40
N ASN A 177 -7.32 72.25 37.50
CA ASN A 177 -7.60 72.17 38.95
C ASN A 177 -6.80 71.03 39.60
N GLY A 178 -5.44 70.81 39.30
CA GLY A 178 -4.61 69.96 40.20
C GLY A 178 -4.63 68.49 39.76
N ALA A 179 -5.10 68.04 38.36
CA ALA A 179 -5.00 66.64 37.88
C ALA A 179 -3.54 66.17 37.83
N TYR A 180 -3.39 64.91 38.32
CA TYR A 180 -1.99 64.42 38.31
C TYR A 180 -1.96 62.97 37.83
N GLN A 181 -0.68 62.59 37.27
CA GLN A 181 -0.37 61.19 36.92
C GLN A 181 0.91 60.74 37.63
N GLN A 182 0.56 60.01 38.67
CA GLN A 182 1.77 59.77 39.49
C GLN A 182 1.81 58.31 39.92
N TYR A 183 2.99 57.95 40.51
CA TYR A 183 3.16 56.62 41.09
C TYR A 183 2.68 56.62 42.55
N THR A 184 1.98 55.55 42.93
CA THR A 184 1.53 55.50 44.34
C THR A 184 1.88 54.14 44.93
N GLU A 185 2.12 54.13 46.29
CA GLU A 185 2.39 52.86 46.98
C GLU A 185 1.19 52.50 47.88
N ASP A 186 0.13 53.21 47.58
CA ASP A 186 -1.07 52.88 48.38
C ASP A 186 -1.52 51.45 48.07
N GLN A 187 -2.04 50.82 49.11
CA GLN A 187 -2.49 49.43 48.93
C GLN A 187 -3.65 49.34 47.95
N GLN A 188 -3.49 48.27 46.98
CA GLN A 188 -4.51 48.15 45.91
C GLN A 188 -5.20 46.78 46.03
N ASN A 189 -6.43 46.79 45.41
CA ASN A 189 -7.08 45.47 45.28
C ASN A 189 -6.47 44.67 44.10
N VAL A 190 -5.87 43.51 44.43
CA VAL A 190 -5.20 42.77 43.34
C VAL A 190 -5.91 41.43 43.14
N SER A 191 -7.07 41.33 43.79
CA SER A 191 -7.85 40.09 43.64
C SER A 191 -8.35 39.92 42.20
N GLY A 192 -8.10 38.63 41.72
CA GLY A 192 -8.66 38.34 40.37
C GLY A 192 -7.61 38.57 39.28
N ILE A 193 -6.36 39.11 39.74
CA ILE A 193 -5.29 39.28 38.74
C ILE A 193 -4.56 37.93 38.60
N ASP A 194 -4.46 37.41 37.42
CA ASP A 194 -3.74 36.15 37.15
C ASP A 194 -2.22 36.39 37.06
N GLY A 195 -1.41 36.12 38.11
CA GLY A 195 0.07 36.30 38.11
C GLY A 195 0.79 34.95 38.02
N ASP A 196 -0.02 33.83 37.70
CA ASP A 196 0.48 32.44 37.58
C ASP A 196 1.16 32.02 38.88
N GLY A 197 0.56 32.46 40.03
CA GLY A 197 1.04 31.94 41.33
C GLY A 197 2.14 32.84 41.92
N SER A 198 2.70 33.95 41.08
CA SER A 198 3.66 34.93 41.66
C SER A 198 2.93 36.01 42.45
N ALA A 199 3.53 36.27 43.66
CA ALA A 199 2.95 37.34 44.53
C ALA A 199 2.80 38.66 43.75
N ILE A 200 1.50 39.16 43.72
CA ILE A 200 1.23 40.43 43.01
C ILE A 200 1.46 41.61 43.98
N ASN A 201 2.29 42.44 43.59
CA ASN A 201 2.63 43.59 44.44
C ASN A 201 1.45 44.57 44.58
N GLN A 202 0.84 44.67 45.76
CA GLN A 202 -0.40 45.48 45.97
C GLN A 202 -0.05 46.94 46.25
N ASN A 203 1.24 47.28 46.33
CA ASN A 203 1.62 48.69 46.61
C ASN A 203 2.30 49.31 45.38
N SER A 204 1.87 48.79 44.19
CA SER A 204 2.46 49.35 42.94
C SER A 204 1.35 49.67 41.95
N ALA A 205 1.17 51.10 41.77
CA ALA A 205 0.07 51.39 40.82
C ALA A 205 0.28 52.77 40.21
N PHE A 206 -0.31 52.85 39.02
CA PHE A 206 -0.42 54.17 38.37
C PHE A 206 -1.69 54.89 38.84
N ASP A 207 -1.43 56.09 39.49
CA ASP A 207 -2.53 56.88 40.06
C ASP A 207 -2.84 58.10 39.18
N SER A 208 -4.11 57.97 38.81
CA SER A 208 -4.52 59.11 37.95
C SER A 208 -5.73 59.82 38.56
N LEU A 209 -5.58 61.25 38.50
CA LEU A 209 -6.74 62.05 38.96
C LEU A 209 -7.27 62.89 37.79
N ALA A 210 -8.66 62.62 37.58
CA ALA A 210 -9.32 63.50 36.58
C ALA A 210 -10.35 64.40 37.27
N ASN A 211 -10.23 65.92 37.15
CA ASN A 211 -11.17 66.83 37.85
C ASN A 211 -12.10 67.52 36.84
N ASN A 212 -13.40 67.98 37.36
CA ASN A 212 -14.32 68.91 36.66
C ASN A 212 -14.61 68.45 35.22
N SER A 213 -14.88 67.16 35.02
CA SER A 213 -15.25 66.57 33.70
C SER A 213 -14.00 66.40 32.82
N GLY A 214 -12.87 66.32 33.43
CA GLY A 214 -11.58 66.15 32.73
C GLY A 214 -11.32 64.67 32.41
N HIS A 215 -10.24 64.34 31.50
CA HIS A 215 -9.97 62.95 31.10
C HIS A 215 -8.46 62.70 31.10
N THR A 216 -8.14 61.48 31.39
CA THR A 216 -6.76 61.00 31.15
C THR A 216 -6.79 59.74 30.28
N ALA A 217 -5.84 59.80 29.16
CA ALA A 217 -5.74 58.60 28.32
C ALA A 217 -4.27 58.20 28.17
N PHE A 218 -4.05 56.94 28.43
CA PHE A 218 -2.66 56.48 28.17
C PHE A 218 -2.70 55.09 27.55
N GLU A 219 -1.44 54.69 27.06
CA GLU A 219 -1.43 53.39 26.37
C GLU A 219 -0.17 52.60 26.80
N LEU A 220 -0.34 51.26 26.70
CA LEU A 220 0.81 50.34 26.79
C LEU A 220 1.01 49.61 25.46
N ARG A 221 2.33 49.70 24.94
CA ARG A 221 2.62 49.03 23.66
C ARG A 221 3.70 47.97 23.88
N PHE A 222 3.34 46.81 23.21
CA PHE A 222 4.33 45.73 23.31
C PHE A 222 5.12 45.61 21.99
N ASP A 223 6.53 45.53 22.14
CA ASP A 223 7.32 45.51 20.88
C ASP A 223 7.21 44.14 20.22
N ASP A 224 6.63 43.06 20.89
CA ASP A 224 6.19 41.76 20.34
C ASP A 224 4.85 41.36 20.98
N ALA A 225 3.89 40.77 20.03
CA ALA A 225 2.55 40.46 20.59
C ALA A 225 2.64 39.42 21.71
N VAL A 226 1.89 39.64 22.74
CA VAL A 226 2.03 38.79 23.95
C VAL A 226 0.71 38.06 24.17
N GLY A 227 0.74 36.97 24.86
CA GLY A 227 -0.45 36.11 25.08
C GLY A 227 -1.40 36.71 26.14
N ASN A 228 -2.10 36.05 27.03
CA ASN A 228 -3.15 36.56 27.94
C ASN A 228 -2.63 37.69 28.83
N VAL A 229 -3.51 38.75 29.00
CA VAL A 229 -3.13 39.93 29.80
C VAL A 229 -4.15 40.08 30.94
N SER A 230 -3.57 40.46 32.20
CA SER A 230 -4.50 40.62 33.31
C SER A 230 -3.99 41.71 34.28
N PHE A 231 -4.96 42.65 34.76
CA PHE A 231 -4.63 43.67 35.77
C PHE A 231 -5.93 44.25 36.34
N ASN A 232 -5.79 45.09 37.40
CA ASN A 232 -7.00 45.73 37.97
C ASN A 232 -6.95 47.26 37.82
N ILE A 233 -8.21 47.77 37.79
CA ILE A 233 -8.37 49.23 37.91
C ILE A 233 -9.21 49.50 39.15
N ASN A 234 -8.49 50.33 40.11
CA ASN A 234 -9.19 50.55 41.39
C ASN A 234 -9.53 52.03 41.59
N ASP A 235 -10.52 52.24 42.60
CA ASP A 235 -10.92 53.59 43.08
C ASP A 235 -11.69 54.34 41.99
N ILE A 236 -12.56 53.57 41.27
CA ILE A 236 -13.35 54.26 40.22
C ILE A 236 -14.54 54.95 40.90
N ASP A 237 -14.49 55.51 42.17
CA ASP A 237 -15.61 56.05 42.97
C ASP A 237 -15.83 57.53 42.65
N ASN A 238 -16.91 58.38 43.14
CA ASN A 238 -17.24 59.83 43.07
C ASN A 238 -17.51 60.27 41.64
N GLY A 239 -18.03 59.22 40.84
CA GLY A 239 -18.56 59.55 39.49
C GLY A 239 -17.51 59.33 38.39
N GLY A 240 -16.42 58.45 38.67
CA GLY A 240 -15.34 58.12 37.71
C GLY A 240 -15.80 57.08 36.67
N GLN A 241 -15.23 57.29 35.43
CA GLN A 241 -15.52 56.33 34.34
C GLN A 241 -14.22 55.93 33.65
N VAL A 242 -14.15 54.49 33.42
CA VAL A 242 -12.93 54.05 32.72
C VAL A 242 -13.34 53.19 31.51
N LYS A 243 -12.58 53.52 30.48
CA LYS A 243 -12.77 52.75 29.23
C LYS A 243 -11.44 52.09 28.85
N VAL A 244 -11.54 50.67 28.52
CA VAL A 244 -10.30 49.97 28.13
C VAL A 244 -10.49 49.35 26.73
N MET A 245 -9.44 49.61 25.89
CA MET A 245 -9.45 48.99 24.55
C MET A 245 -8.13 48.25 24.33
N ALA A 246 -8.30 47.06 23.53
CA ALA A 246 -7.05 46.33 23.22
C ALA A 246 -7.02 46.00 21.73
N TYR A 247 -5.76 45.87 21.19
CA TYR A 247 -5.62 45.71 19.72
C TYR A 247 -4.63 44.59 19.44
N ASP A 248 -4.85 43.81 18.33
CA ASP A 248 -3.79 42.88 17.87
C ASP A 248 -2.77 43.63 17.01
N ALA A 249 -1.71 42.89 16.41
CA ALA A 249 -0.57 43.52 15.70
C ALA A 249 -1.04 44.22 14.42
N ALA A 250 -2.28 43.78 13.90
CA ALA A 250 -2.81 44.37 12.66
C ALA A 250 -3.65 45.61 12.94
N GLY A 251 -3.74 45.90 14.30
CA GLY A 251 -4.44 47.14 14.67
C GLY A 251 -5.95 46.90 14.85
N ASN A 252 -6.38 45.57 14.75
CA ASN A 252 -7.82 45.30 14.99
C ASN A 252 -8.13 45.20 16.49
N LEU A 253 -9.48 45.53 16.91
CA LEU A 253 -9.88 45.50 18.33
C LEU A 253 -10.06 44.05 18.79
N ILE A 254 -9.49 43.82 20.01
CA ILE A 254 -9.63 42.48 20.62
C ILE A 254 -10.49 42.62 21.87
N ASP A 255 -11.23 41.49 22.08
CA ASP A 255 -12.26 41.61 23.14
C ASP A 255 -11.59 41.80 24.52
N VAL A 256 -12.16 42.79 25.34
CA VAL A 256 -11.67 43.04 26.72
C VAL A 256 -12.78 42.64 27.70
N ASP A 257 -12.40 41.72 28.57
CA ASP A 257 -13.41 41.33 29.59
C ASP A 257 -13.20 42.11 30.89
N LEU A 258 -14.43 42.84 31.33
CA LEU A 258 -14.33 43.56 32.62
C LEU A 258 -15.23 42.87 33.64
N THR A 259 -14.61 42.63 34.68
CA THR A 259 -15.44 42.22 35.84
C THR A 259 -15.36 43.26 36.95
N GLY A 260 -16.60 43.92 37.20
CA GLY A 260 -16.56 45.08 38.11
C GLY A 260 -17.15 44.73 39.48
N GLY A 261 -16.75 45.33 40.56
CA GLY A 261 -17.34 45.26 41.91
C GLY A 261 -18.72 45.93 42.01
N SER A 262 -19.36 45.70 43.09
CA SER A 262 -20.79 46.07 43.25
C SER A 262 -20.99 47.58 43.13
N GLY A 263 -19.96 48.38 43.07
CA GLY A 263 -20.11 49.86 43.09
C GLY A 263 -19.83 50.47 41.70
N VAL A 264 -19.70 49.59 40.61
CA VAL A 264 -19.44 50.13 39.26
C VAL A 264 -20.45 49.48 38.29
N ASN A 265 -20.95 50.28 37.52
CA ASN A 265 -21.83 49.77 36.44
C ASN A 265 -21.05 49.57 35.14
N LEU A 266 -21.17 48.36 34.60
CA LEU A 266 -20.44 48.10 33.34
C LEU A 266 -21.38 48.33 32.14
N ILE A 267 -21.09 49.41 31.48
CA ILE A 267 -21.98 49.79 30.36
C ILE A 267 -21.30 49.39 29.04
N ASP A 268 -21.97 48.51 28.34
CA ASP A 268 -21.57 48.20 26.94
C ASP A 268 -22.38 49.02 25.94
N SER A 269 -22.25 50.42 25.92
CA SER A 269 -23.20 51.37 25.27
C SER A 269 -23.14 51.23 23.76
N ASP A 270 -22.56 50.09 23.13
CA ASP A 270 -22.76 50.03 21.66
C ASP A 270 -22.89 48.57 21.22
N GLY A 271 -23.06 47.57 22.19
CA GLY A 271 -23.38 46.17 21.81
C GLY A 271 -22.43 45.62 20.75
N MET A 272 -21.22 46.27 20.45
CA MET A 272 -20.21 45.62 19.60
C MET A 272 -19.02 45.20 20.47
N PHE A 273 -18.17 44.08 19.91
CA PHE A 273 -16.87 43.48 20.29
C PHE A 273 -15.79 44.55 20.47
N GLY A 274 -15.37 44.88 21.96
CA GLY A 274 -13.98 45.38 22.15
C GLY A 274 -13.98 46.82 22.69
N VAL A 275 -15.13 47.42 23.32
CA VAL A 275 -14.98 48.66 24.11
C VAL A 275 -15.89 48.57 25.34
N ASP A 276 -15.22 48.21 26.55
CA ASP A 276 -16.06 48.08 27.78
C ASP A 276 -15.75 49.23 28.75
N THR A 277 -16.94 49.94 29.11
CA THR A 277 -16.78 51.09 30.02
C THR A 277 -17.32 50.72 31.41
N ALA A 278 -16.45 51.02 32.41
CA ALA A 278 -16.94 50.91 33.80
C ALA A 278 -17.19 52.30 34.40
N LYS A 279 -18.55 52.40 34.86
CA LYS A 279 -18.94 53.73 35.38
C LYS A 279 -19.34 53.59 36.86
N SER A 280 -18.83 54.63 37.66
CA SER A 280 -19.09 54.57 39.12
C SER A 280 -20.57 54.86 39.40
N LEU A 281 -21.15 54.14 40.41
CA LEU A 281 -22.54 54.39 40.81
C LEU A 281 -22.59 55.44 41.91
N GLY A 282 -21.48 56.16 42.27
CA GLY A 282 -21.50 57.21 43.31
C GLY A 282 -21.07 56.61 44.67
N GLY A 283 -20.26 57.54 45.65
CA GLY A 283 -19.78 56.98 46.93
C GLY A 283 -18.24 57.02 47.00
N ASP A 284 -17.65 56.78 48.32
CA ASP A 284 -16.18 56.92 48.47
C ASP A 284 -15.62 55.69 49.19
N GLU A 285 -14.72 55.06 48.44
CA GLU A 285 -14.04 53.91 49.07
C GLU A 285 -12.53 53.96 48.75
N ASN A 286 -11.85 53.40 49.74
CA ASN A 286 -10.39 53.39 49.52
C ASN A 286 -9.99 52.41 48.41
N ALA A 287 -8.84 52.54 47.80
CA ALA A 287 -8.37 51.84 46.59
C ALA A 287 -8.13 50.36 46.88
N ALA A 288 -8.14 49.91 48.17
CA ALA A 288 -7.92 48.48 48.52
C ALA A 288 -9.26 47.73 48.57
N GLY A 289 -10.32 48.48 48.50
CA GLY A 289 -11.67 47.84 48.56
C GLY A 289 -12.11 47.34 47.19
N SER A 290 -12.87 46.23 47.02
CA SER A 290 -13.26 45.56 45.75
C SER A 290 -14.55 46.16 45.18
N LYS A 291 -15.22 47.03 46.03
CA LYS A 291 -16.53 47.58 45.61
C LYS A 291 -16.39 48.49 44.39
N TYR A 292 -15.39 49.36 44.27
CA TYR A 292 -15.27 50.25 43.09
C TYR A 292 -14.01 49.87 42.31
N SER A 293 -13.77 48.51 42.18
CA SER A 293 -12.62 48.00 41.40
C SER A 293 -13.11 47.15 40.22
N VAL A 294 -12.25 47.19 39.17
CA VAL A 294 -12.61 46.39 37.99
C VAL A 294 -11.39 45.55 37.59
N ASN A 295 -11.68 44.19 37.48
CA ASN A 295 -10.64 43.32 36.92
C ASN A 295 -10.69 43.26 35.38
N VAL A 296 -9.49 43.46 34.89
CA VAL A 296 -9.44 43.50 33.41
C VAL A 296 -8.71 42.23 32.93
N SER A 297 -9.39 41.43 31.97
CA SER A 297 -8.74 40.26 31.34
C SER A 297 -8.87 40.33 29.82
N ILE A 298 -7.73 40.10 29.18
CA ILE A 298 -7.73 40.19 27.70
C ILE A 298 -7.09 38.90 27.15
N ASP A 299 -7.75 38.11 26.26
CA ASP A 299 -7.17 36.90 25.65
C ASP A 299 -6.32 37.27 24.41
N GLY A 300 -4.84 37.03 24.43
CA GLY A 300 -3.86 37.35 23.39
C GLY A 300 -4.14 36.57 22.10
N PRO A 301 -3.45 37.01 21.04
CA PRO A 301 -2.23 37.83 21.09
C PRO A 301 -2.57 39.33 21.11
N VAL A 302 -1.89 40.17 22.14
CA VAL A 302 -2.20 41.59 22.34
C VAL A 302 -0.95 42.43 22.00
N SER A 303 -1.10 43.35 21.21
CA SER A 303 0.08 44.16 20.82
C SER A 303 -0.04 45.59 21.37
N ARG A 304 -1.30 45.97 21.81
CA ARG A 304 -1.44 47.36 22.29
C ARG A 304 -2.73 47.48 23.13
N ILE A 305 -2.59 48.23 24.41
CA ILE A 305 -3.78 48.49 25.25
C ILE A 305 -3.93 50.00 25.46
N GLU A 306 -5.23 50.40 25.28
CA GLU A 306 -5.48 51.84 25.47
C GLU A 306 -6.48 52.02 26.62
N PHE A 307 -5.99 53.12 27.46
CA PHE A 307 -6.85 53.40 28.63
C PHE A 307 -7.33 54.87 28.61
N ILE A 308 -8.83 54.89 29.00
CA ILE A 308 -9.35 56.28 29.06
C ILE A 308 -10.13 56.43 30.38
N HIS A 309 -9.60 57.38 31.21
CA HIS A 309 -10.29 57.74 32.47
C HIS A 309 -10.95 59.12 32.38
N THR A 310 -12.33 59.14 32.72
CA THR A 310 -13.03 60.44 32.62
C THR A 310 -13.82 60.69 33.90
N ALA A 311 -13.95 61.98 34.25
CA ALA A 311 -14.82 62.32 35.40
C ALA A 311 -16.19 62.80 34.89
N THR A 312 -17.30 62.22 35.34
CA THR A 312 -18.63 62.43 34.71
C THR A 312 -19.42 63.43 35.55
N THR A 313 -18.83 64.06 36.88
CA THR A 313 -19.52 65.12 37.68
C THR A 313 -18.50 66.16 38.12
N SER A 314 -18.90 67.47 38.65
CA SER A 314 -17.99 68.53 39.16
C SER A 314 -17.15 68.01 40.34
N SER A 315 -17.19 66.62 40.70
CA SER A 315 -16.40 66.08 41.82
C SER A 315 -15.13 65.38 41.31
N ASN A 316 -14.01 65.37 42.15
CA ASN A 316 -12.70 64.76 41.81
C ASN A 316 -12.82 63.24 41.75
N SER A 317 -12.26 62.62 40.50
CA SER A 317 -12.28 61.14 40.42
C SER A 317 -10.86 60.63 40.16
N GLY A 318 -10.50 59.78 41.19
CA GLY A 318 -9.16 59.15 41.03
C GLY A 318 -9.29 57.66 40.68
N VAL A 319 -8.19 57.19 39.71
CA VAL A 319 -8.16 55.73 39.50
C VAL A 319 -6.71 55.26 39.68
N ASN A 320 -6.70 53.99 40.22
CA ASN A 320 -5.36 53.36 40.30
C ASN A 320 -5.31 52.10 39.44
N VAL A 321 -4.20 52.09 38.56
CA VAL A 321 -4.05 50.90 37.71
C VAL A 321 -2.87 50.07 38.25
N THR A 322 -3.22 48.77 38.57
CA THR A 322 -2.16 47.92 39.15
C THR A 322 -1.13 47.54 38.07
N ASP A 323 -0.13 46.64 38.49
CA ASP A 323 0.81 46.12 37.48
C ASP A 323 0.09 45.24 36.45
N VAL A 324 0.76 45.18 35.23
CA VAL A 324 0.08 44.46 34.14
C VAL A 324 0.85 43.15 33.89
N TYR A 325 0.06 41.97 33.97
CA TYR A 325 0.71 40.67 33.77
C TYR A 325 0.27 40.05 32.43
N PHE A 326 1.32 39.40 31.79
CA PHE A 326 0.98 38.85 30.47
C PHE A 326 1.88 37.65 30.17
N ASP A 327 1.44 36.74 29.17
CA ASP A 327 2.27 35.58 28.76
C ASP A 327 3.37 36.03 27.80
N ASN A 328 4.82 35.62 28.06
CA ASN A 328 5.91 36.00 27.15
C ASN A 328 5.67 35.43 25.73
N PRO A 329 6.18 36.19 24.59
CA PRO A 329 6.00 35.79 23.19
C PRO A 329 6.67 34.46 22.87
N ALA A 330 6.16 33.14 22.83
CA ALA A 330 6.66 31.79 22.48
C ALA A 330 8.06 31.85 21.86
N SER A 331 9.33 31.65 22.59
CA SER A 331 10.65 31.32 21.96
C SER A 331 10.74 29.82 21.69
N VAL A 332 10.78 29.17 20.45
CA VAL A 332 11.15 28.02 19.59
C VAL A 332 12.39 27.30 20.14
N ILE A 333 12.33 25.91 20.99
CA ILE A 333 13.63 25.19 21.06
C ILE A 333 13.54 23.93 20.20
N ALA A 334 14.16 23.76 19.09
CA ALA A 334 14.60 22.65 18.20
C ALA A 334 15.08 21.44 19.03
N ASP A 335 14.40 20.14 18.89
CA ASP A 335 14.67 18.71 19.16
C ASP A 335 15.55 18.10 18.06
N ASP A 336 16.81 17.32 18.46
CA ASP A 336 17.89 16.74 17.61
C ASP A 336 17.38 15.50 16.87
N THR A 337 16.53 15.49 15.99
CA THR A 337 16.02 14.90 14.73
C THR A 337 16.45 13.43 14.63
N VAL A 338 16.93 12.43 15.78
CA VAL A 338 17.31 11.08 15.29
C VAL A 338 16.19 10.10 15.66
N ALA A 339 15.58 9.44 14.69
CA ALA A 339 14.50 8.42 14.79
C ALA A 339 15.02 7.16 15.50
N GLY A 340 14.41 6.58 16.68
CA GLY A 340 14.79 5.34 17.41
C GLY A 340 13.96 4.13 16.98
N ASN A 341 14.56 2.84 16.93
CA ASN A 341 13.81 1.57 16.74
C ASN A 341 13.06 1.18 18.02
N ASP A 342 11.81 1.19 17.85
CA ASP A 342 11.04 1.01 19.10
C ASP A 342 10.33 -0.34 19.08
N THR A 343 10.23 -0.89 20.24
CA THR A 343 9.36 -2.06 20.44
C THR A 343 8.10 -1.68 21.23
N LEU A 344 6.90 -1.97 20.43
CA LEU A 344 5.64 -1.56 21.08
C LEU A 344 4.68 -2.75 21.09
N GLU A 345 4.23 -2.98 22.28
CA GLU A 345 3.29 -4.11 22.43
C GLU A 345 2.00 -3.64 23.10
N GLY A 346 0.78 -3.99 22.21
CA GLY A 346 -0.53 -3.39 22.61
C GLY A 346 -1.12 -4.15 23.79
N GLY A 347 -0.82 -5.59 23.93
CA GLY A 347 -1.41 -6.40 25.01
C GLY A 347 -2.91 -6.62 24.79
N GLU A 348 -3.79 -7.00 25.72
CA GLU A 348 -5.24 -7.27 25.55
C GLU A 348 -6.00 -5.99 25.21
N GLY A 349 -7.18 -6.08 24.40
CA GLY A 349 -8.00 -4.89 24.07
C GLY A 349 -7.65 -4.33 22.68
N ASP A 350 -8.55 -3.40 22.26
CA ASP A 350 -8.29 -2.77 20.94
C ASP A 350 -7.31 -1.60 21.08
N ASP A 351 -6.16 -1.88 20.41
CA ASP A 351 -5.10 -0.87 20.66
C ASP A 351 -4.79 -0.09 19.37
N ILE A 352 -4.15 1.16 19.70
CA ILE A 352 -3.63 1.96 18.57
C ILE A 352 -2.11 2.13 18.76
N ILE A 353 -1.43 1.69 17.64
CA ILE A 353 0.03 1.69 17.81
C ILE A 353 0.65 2.44 16.62
N PHE A 354 1.60 3.43 17.14
CA PHE A 354 2.34 4.17 16.09
C PHE A 354 3.84 3.93 16.29
N GLY A 355 4.41 3.37 15.10
CA GLY A 355 5.86 3.08 15.22
C GLY A 355 6.70 4.35 15.31
N ASP A 356 6.15 5.55 14.58
CA ASP A 356 6.88 6.84 14.61
C ASP A 356 5.88 7.99 14.41
N HIS A 357 6.37 9.51 14.77
CA HIS A 357 5.44 10.66 14.56
C HIS A 357 5.93 11.49 13.37
N GLY A 358 5.39 11.49 12.04
CA GLY A 358 5.66 12.43 10.91
C GLY A 358 4.48 13.37 10.69
N ALA A 359 4.34 14.83 11.02
CA ALA A 359 3.57 16.04 10.69
C ALA A 359 2.32 15.70 9.87
N GLN A 360 0.91 15.60 10.31
CA GLN A 360 -0.31 15.31 9.52
C GLN A 360 -1.06 16.60 9.20
N SER A 361 -1.31 17.33 7.89
CA SER A 361 -2.33 18.37 7.60
C SER A 361 -3.12 17.99 6.36
N ALA A 362 -4.18 16.92 6.06
CA ALA A 362 -5.25 17.07 5.04
C ALA A 362 -6.57 16.55 5.62
N THR A 363 -7.97 17.49 5.57
CA THR A 363 -9.35 17.07 5.93
C THR A 363 -10.19 16.92 4.66
N VAL A 364 -11.19 15.89 4.61
CA VAL A 364 -12.18 15.77 3.51
C VAL A 364 -13.58 16.05 4.05
N ARG A 365 -14.64 16.88 3.22
CA ARG A 365 -16.01 17.25 3.68
C ARG A 365 -16.95 16.05 3.55
N GLU A 366 -17.68 15.64 4.67
CA GLU A 366 -18.65 14.51 4.68
C GLU A 366 -19.98 14.95 5.29
N ASN A 367 -21.18 14.07 5.12
CA ASN A 367 -22.45 14.50 5.74
C ASN A 367 -23.18 13.30 6.37
N PHE A 368 -23.90 13.61 7.54
CA PHE A 368 -24.81 12.66 8.20
C PHE A 368 -26.23 12.81 7.63
N GLU A 369 -26.86 11.51 7.20
CA GLU A 369 -28.11 11.64 6.43
C GLU A 369 -29.25 10.93 7.18
N TRP A 370 -30.57 11.54 6.97
CA TRP A 370 -31.72 10.89 7.65
C TRP A 370 -32.47 10.00 6.66
N GLU A 371 -31.98 9.91 5.38
CA GLU A 371 -32.69 9.08 4.38
C GLU A 371 -32.48 7.58 4.70
N GLY A 372 -33.61 6.85 4.70
CA GLY A 372 -33.48 5.38 4.86
C GLY A 372 -33.49 4.98 6.34
N VAL A 373 -33.70 6.06 7.28
CA VAL A 373 -33.72 5.73 8.72
C VAL A 373 -35.18 5.47 9.13
N SER A 374 -35.45 4.17 9.80
CA SER A 374 -36.83 3.83 10.25
C SER A 374 -37.16 4.50 11.58
N GLY A 375 -38.46 4.68 11.90
CA GLY A 375 -38.93 5.24 13.19
C GLY A 375 -38.30 4.52 14.39
N ASP A 376 -38.09 3.17 14.33
CA ASP A 376 -37.45 2.39 15.42
C ASP A 376 -35.98 2.79 15.61
N GLN A 377 -35.37 3.09 14.53
CA GLN A 377 -33.95 3.50 14.62
C GLN A 377 -33.80 4.90 15.21
N ILE A 378 -34.80 5.73 14.98
CA ILE A 378 -34.74 7.08 15.59
C ILE A 378 -34.95 6.98 17.09
N ASP A 379 -35.68 5.94 17.53
CA ASP A 379 -35.97 5.83 18.98
C ASP A 379 -34.84 5.08 19.71
N ASN A 380 -34.13 4.19 18.95
CA ASN A 380 -33.20 3.32 19.68
C ASN A 380 -31.75 3.67 19.32
N GLY A 381 -31.55 4.72 18.52
CA GLY A 381 -30.18 5.13 18.12
C GLY A 381 -29.64 4.27 16.98
N PHE A 382 -28.70 4.79 16.20
CA PHE A 382 -28.03 4.03 15.13
C PHE A 382 -26.70 4.71 14.79
N THR A 383 -25.86 3.95 14.18
CA THR A 383 -24.56 4.51 13.74
C THR A 383 -24.49 4.53 12.21
N GLN A 384 -23.93 5.68 11.71
CA GLN A 384 -23.80 5.78 10.24
C GLN A 384 -22.32 6.03 9.88
N ASP A 385 -21.72 5.11 8.98
CA ASP A 385 -20.36 5.36 8.44
C ASP A 385 -20.42 6.40 7.31
N THR A 386 -19.78 7.61 7.50
CA THR A 386 -19.92 8.73 6.52
C THR A 386 -18.64 8.85 5.70
N GLY A 387 -17.76 7.75 5.76
CA GLY A 387 -16.49 7.67 5.00
C GLY A 387 -15.29 7.56 5.96
N ASN A 388 -14.77 8.85 6.39
CA ASN A 388 -13.52 8.90 7.20
C ASN A 388 -13.88 9.00 8.69
N VAL A 389 -15.16 9.35 8.96
CA VAL A 389 -15.65 9.42 10.33
C VAL A 389 -16.99 8.68 10.41
N THR A 390 -17.17 7.87 11.49
CA THR A 390 -18.49 7.28 11.79
C THR A 390 -19.26 8.13 12.80
N VAL A 391 -20.68 8.36 12.55
CA VAL A 391 -21.47 9.20 13.46
C VAL A 391 -22.52 8.32 14.14
N THR A 392 -22.47 8.36 15.51
CA THR A 392 -23.49 7.62 16.27
C THR A 392 -24.56 8.58 16.80
N TYR A 393 -25.82 8.24 16.42
CA TYR A 393 -26.97 9.04 16.85
C TYR A 393 -27.72 8.30 17.97
N ALA A 394 -27.97 9.10 19.00
CA ALA A 394 -28.79 8.49 20.06
C ALA A 394 -29.78 9.51 20.63
N ARG A 395 -30.85 8.89 21.03
CA ARG A 395 -31.80 9.73 21.80
C ARG A 395 -31.57 9.50 23.31
N THR A 396 -31.25 10.62 23.96
CA THR A 396 -30.69 10.39 25.32
C THR A 396 -31.73 10.77 26.39
N VAL A 397 -32.74 11.54 26.00
CA VAL A 397 -33.81 11.85 26.96
C VAL A 397 -35.13 11.89 26.19
N ASP A 398 -36.10 11.19 26.78
CA ASP A 398 -37.48 11.25 26.23
C ASP A 398 -38.49 11.16 27.38
N THR A 399 -38.89 12.28 27.78
CA THR A 399 -39.82 12.23 28.93
C THR A 399 -41.14 12.90 28.54
N GLY A 400 -42.30 12.49 29.31
CA GLY A 400 -43.69 12.96 29.06
C GLY A 400 -44.29 12.30 27.80
N ASN A 401 -45.37 13.02 27.04
CA ASN A 401 -45.96 12.51 25.79
C ASN A 401 -45.21 13.01 24.56
N HIS A 402 -43.71 12.96 24.54
CA HIS A 402 -42.84 13.42 23.44
C HIS A 402 -42.71 12.31 22.39
N GLN A 403 -42.85 12.77 21.00
CA GLN A 403 -42.70 11.78 19.90
C GLN A 403 -41.61 12.23 18.93
N SER A 404 -40.82 11.18 18.39
CA SER A 404 -39.84 11.50 17.33
C SER A 404 -39.99 10.51 16.18
N GLU A 405 -39.89 11.00 14.93
CA GLU A 405 -39.96 10.10 13.76
C GLU A 405 -39.18 10.72 12.59
N ALA A 406 -39.04 9.89 11.58
CA ALA A 406 -38.40 10.45 10.37
C ALA A 406 -39.38 11.36 9.62
N GLY A 407 -38.88 12.54 9.20
CA GLY A 407 -39.79 13.54 8.57
C GLY A 407 -39.50 13.66 7.08
N GLY A 408 -40.50 13.88 6.22
CA GLY A 408 -40.31 14.02 4.76
C GLY A 408 -40.87 15.37 4.27
N GLU A 409 -40.99 16.27 5.17
CA GLU A 409 -41.58 17.56 4.73
C GLU A 409 -40.50 18.46 4.13
N LEU A 410 -40.94 19.43 3.27
CA LEU A 410 -39.96 20.35 2.64
C LEU A 410 -39.38 21.31 3.70
N LEU A 411 -37.97 21.31 3.67
CA LEU A 411 -37.31 22.05 4.76
C LEU A 411 -36.60 23.29 4.19
N ASN A 412 -36.37 24.29 5.10
CA ASN A 412 -35.49 25.42 4.73
C ASN A 412 -34.02 25.03 4.94
N THR A 413 -33.20 25.04 3.80
CA THR A 413 -31.80 24.59 3.92
C THR A 413 -30.86 25.79 3.65
N ASP A 414 -31.44 26.99 3.67
CA ASP A 414 -30.62 28.20 3.41
C ASP A 414 -29.60 28.39 4.55
N GLY A 415 -28.24 28.64 4.03
CA GLY A 415 -27.25 28.99 5.06
C GLY A 415 -26.44 27.76 5.50
N ILE A 416 -26.87 26.47 4.90
CA ILE A 416 -26.04 25.28 5.23
C ILE A 416 -24.79 25.26 4.32
N VAL A 417 -23.57 25.16 4.95
CA VAL A 417 -22.31 25.13 4.18
C VAL A 417 -22.00 23.68 3.79
N SER A 418 -22.12 23.33 2.39
CA SER A 418 -21.93 21.93 1.93
C SER A 418 -20.73 21.84 0.99
N ASN A 419 -20.13 23.06 0.66
CA ASN A 419 -18.96 23.18 -0.24
C ASN A 419 -19.25 22.59 -1.62
N GLY A 420 -20.51 22.85 -2.13
CA GLY A 420 -20.81 22.64 -3.57
C GLY A 420 -21.62 21.35 -3.79
N ASP A 421 -21.96 20.45 -2.62
CA ASP A 421 -22.86 19.29 -2.75
C ASP A 421 -24.32 19.71 -2.50
N PRO A 422 -25.27 19.27 -3.39
CA PRO A 422 -26.69 19.60 -3.19
C PRO A 422 -27.19 19.13 -1.81
N VAL A 423 -27.88 20.16 -1.06
CA VAL A 423 -28.39 19.80 0.29
C VAL A 423 -29.80 19.22 0.14
N ASP A 424 -29.93 18.04 0.66
CA ASP A 424 -31.25 17.37 0.62
C ASP A 424 -32.27 18.10 1.50
N ASN A 425 -33.53 18.46 0.98
CA ASN A 425 -34.44 19.33 1.76
C ASN A 425 -35.73 18.58 2.10
N ASP A 426 -35.70 17.25 1.99
CA ASP A 426 -37.00 16.59 2.29
C ASP A 426 -36.76 15.40 3.23
N SER A 427 -35.58 15.43 3.95
CA SER A 427 -35.34 14.39 4.97
C SER A 427 -34.88 15.05 6.27
N SER A 428 -35.53 14.52 7.44
CA SER A 428 -35.16 15.20 8.71
C SER A 428 -35.53 14.30 9.90
N LEU A 429 -34.88 14.66 10.98
CA LEU A 429 -35.44 14.18 12.26
C LEU A 429 -36.57 15.10 12.74
N LYS A 430 -37.83 14.41 12.88
CA LYS A 430 -38.98 15.20 13.38
C LYS A 430 -39.20 14.89 14.87
N SER A 431 -39.27 16.08 15.63
CA SER A 431 -39.52 15.94 17.08
C SER A 431 -40.73 16.79 17.49
N THR A 432 -41.80 16.05 18.20
CA THR A 432 -43.00 16.81 18.61
C THR A 432 -43.17 16.68 20.14
N THR A 433 -43.28 17.93 20.69
CA THR A 433 -43.54 17.90 22.14
C THR A 433 -45.03 18.14 22.42
N HIS A 434 -45.95 17.21 23.05
CA HIS A 434 -47.42 17.29 23.27
C HIS A 434 -47.71 17.81 24.68
N GLY A 435 -47.23 19.01 24.94
CA GLY A 435 -47.65 19.56 26.25
C GLY A 435 -46.42 20.05 27.04
N ALA A 436 -46.69 20.98 28.09
CA ALA A 436 -45.63 21.70 28.87
C ALA A 436 -44.88 20.69 29.74
N GLY A 437 -43.47 20.67 29.57
CA GLY A 437 -42.62 19.85 30.46
C GLY A 437 -42.10 18.60 29.74
N ASN A 438 -42.64 18.33 28.42
CA ASN A 438 -42.10 17.18 27.66
C ASN A 438 -40.78 17.53 26.95
N VAL A 439 -39.83 16.54 26.98
CA VAL A 439 -38.48 16.87 26.47
C VAL A 439 -38.03 15.74 25.53
N GLY A 440 -37.51 16.16 24.44
CA GLY A 440 -36.72 15.25 23.58
C GLY A 440 -35.29 15.74 23.41
N GLU A 441 -34.30 14.78 23.79
CA GLU A 441 -32.89 15.18 23.63
C GLU A 441 -32.18 14.19 22.69
N PHE A 442 -31.38 14.85 21.80
CA PHE A 442 -30.75 14.01 20.76
C PHE A 442 -29.25 14.29 20.75
N GLN A 443 -28.54 13.13 20.48
CA GLN A 443 -27.07 13.26 20.58
C GLN A 443 -26.42 12.63 19.35
N TRP A 444 -25.43 13.44 18.80
CA TRP A 444 -24.61 12.90 17.71
C TRP A 444 -23.14 12.81 18.18
N ASP A 445 -22.57 11.47 18.16
CA ASP A 445 -21.14 11.29 18.51
C ASP A 445 -20.31 10.97 17.26
N PHE A 446 -19.23 11.76 17.16
CA PHE A 446 -18.37 11.52 15.98
C PHE A 446 -17.19 10.63 16.40
N SER A 447 -16.84 9.59 15.54
CA SER A 447 -15.78 8.61 15.86
C SER A 447 -14.40 9.27 15.84
N ALA A 448 -14.22 10.58 15.23
CA ALA A 448 -13.04 11.46 15.24
C ALA A 448 -13.51 12.93 15.17
N PRO A 449 -12.71 13.87 15.95
CA PRO A 449 -13.18 15.26 15.94
C PRO A 449 -13.27 15.84 14.53
N VAL A 450 -14.42 16.50 14.23
CA VAL A 450 -14.65 17.07 12.89
C VAL A 450 -14.77 18.60 13.00
N SER A 451 -14.48 19.29 11.96
CA SER A 451 -14.58 20.76 12.01
C SER A 451 -15.56 21.27 10.94
N ASN A 452 -16.07 22.45 11.17
CA ASN A 452 -16.96 23.17 10.22
C ASN A 452 -18.30 22.44 10.08
N VAL A 453 -18.97 22.12 11.27
CA VAL A 453 -20.29 21.47 11.23
C VAL A 453 -21.38 22.50 10.90
N SER A 454 -22.34 22.06 9.98
CA SER A 454 -23.38 23.02 9.60
C SER A 454 -24.69 22.28 9.30
N PHE A 455 -25.87 22.71 10.03
CA PHE A 455 -27.20 22.16 9.71
C PHE A 455 -28.28 23.14 10.16
N ASN A 456 -29.55 22.82 9.83
CA ASN A 456 -30.65 23.72 10.26
C ASN A 456 -31.62 22.95 11.17
N VAL A 457 -32.26 23.77 12.14
CA VAL A 457 -33.48 23.30 12.84
C VAL A 457 -34.68 24.16 12.42
N ASN A 458 -35.71 23.36 11.80
CA ASN A 458 -36.85 24.09 11.22
C ASN A 458 -38.08 23.94 12.12
N ASP A 459 -39.02 24.97 12.02
CA ASP A 459 -40.37 24.94 12.60
C ASP A 459 -40.31 25.06 14.13
N ILE A 460 -39.35 26.00 14.61
CA ILE A 460 -39.35 26.22 16.08
C ILE A 460 -40.43 27.24 16.45
N ASP A 461 -41.78 27.11 16.01
CA ASP A 461 -42.87 28.09 16.17
C ASP A 461 -43.76 27.69 17.35
N ASN A 462 -44.77 28.34 17.77
CA ASN A 462 -45.64 28.18 18.96
C ASN A 462 -44.83 28.28 20.25
N ASP A 463 -44.80 27.12 20.99
CA ASP A 463 -44.06 27.26 22.27
C ASP A 463 -42.75 26.48 22.21
N GLY A 464 -42.15 26.32 20.97
CA GLY A 464 -40.93 25.48 20.79
C GLY A 464 -39.68 26.14 21.37
N LEU A 465 -38.89 25.30 21.89
CA LEU A 465 -37.63 25.75 22.49
C LEU A 465 -36.54 24.71 22.19
N VAL A 466 -35.35 25.26 21.61
CA VAL A 466 -34.29 24.31 21.23
C VAL A 466 -32.98 24.81 21.85
N LYS A 467 -32.42 23.83 22.47
CA LYS A 467 -31.08 24.12 23.01
C LYS A 467 -30.03 23.19 22.37
N ILE A 468 -28.89 23.86 21.92
CA ILE A 468 -27.85 23.03 21.27
C ILE A 468 -26.54 23.24 22.04
N THR A 469 -25.98 22.05 22.25
CA THR A 469 -24.64 22.11 22.85
C THR A 469 -23.66 21.21 22.09
N ALA A 470 -22.44 21.73 21.86
CA ALA A 470 -21.44 20.89 21.18
C ALA A 470 -20.22 20.71 22.09
N PHE A 471 -19.57 19.51 21.96
CA PHE A 471 -18.48 19.20 22.91
C PHE A 471 -17.23 18.82 22.11
N ASP A 472 -16.05 19.19 22.68
CA ASP A 472 -14.81 18.69 22.06
C ASP A 472 -14.45 17.32 22.65
N ILE A 473 -13.40 16.73 22.23
CA ILE A 473 -13.07 15.31 22.52
C ILE A 473 -12.87 15.13 24.02
N ASN A 474 -12.55 16.20 24.78
CA ASN A 474 -12.34 16.19 26.24
C ASN A 474 -13.66 16.38 27.00
N GLY A 475 -14.86 16.48 26.17
CA GLY A 475 -16.19 16.57 26.80
C GLY A 475 -16.53 18.00 27.24
N ASN A 476 -15.52 18.95 26.85
CA ASN A 476 -15.85 20.36 27.15
C ASN A 476 -16.79 20.95 26.09
N ALA A 477 -17.71 21.88 26.57
CA ALA A 477 -18.64 22.52 25.60
C ALA A 477 -17.89 23.53 24.72
N ILE A 478 -18.06 23.45 23.36
CA ILE A 478 -17.38 24.41 22.45
C ILE A 478 -18.43 25.27 21.73
N ALA A 479 -17.89 26.44 21.22
CA ALA A 479 -18.82 27.51 20.78
C ALA A 479 -19.73 27.00 19.65
N VAL A 480 -21.06 27.35 19.79
CA VAL A 480 -22.04 27.08 18.72
C VAL A 480 -22.58 28.42 18.20
N ASN A 481 -22.37 28.61 16.91
CA ASN A 481 -22.90 29.86 16.33
C ASN A 481 -24.31 29.66 15.75
N LEU A 482 -25.28 30.47 16.37
CA LEU A 482 -26.67 30.30 15.89
C LEU A 482 -27.13 31.56 15.16
N THR A 483 -27.65 31.28 14.06
CA THR A 483 -28.34 32.38 13.37
C THR A 483 -29.83 32.03 13.24
N GLY A 484 -30.71 32.85 13.97
CA GLY A 484 -32.15 32.48 14.00
C GLY A 484 -32.98 33.46 13.17
N GLY A 485 -34.08 33.01 12.55
CA GLY A 485 -35.02 33.86 11.80
C GLY A 485 -35.77 34.82 12.73
N SER A 486 -36.51 35.76 12.14
CA SER A 486 -37.11 36.89 12.89
C SER A 486 -38.13 36.38 13.92
N GLY A 487 -38.47 35.09 13.87
CA GLY A 487 -39.53 34.58 14.76
C GLY A 487 -38.90 33.89 15.98
N LEU A 488 -37.51 33.95 16.20
CA LEU A 488 -36.86 33.25 17.33
C LEU A 488 -36.08 34.27 18.18
N THR A 489 -36.15 34.07 19.41
CA THR A 489 -35.23 34.79 20.31
C THR A 489 -34.07 33.86 20.71
N LEU A 490 -32.83 34.34 20.46
CA LEU A 490 -31.67 33.48 20.79
C LEU A 490 -31.10 33.89 22.16
N LYS A 491 -31.18 32.94 23.05
CA LYS A 491 -30.66 33.23 24.40
C LYS A 491 -29.37 32.44 24.65
N ASP A 492 -28.40 33.13 25.11
CA ASP A 492 -27.21 32.41 25.63
C ASP A 492 -27.22 32.46 27.16
N THR A 493 -28.01 31.52 27.88
CA THR A 493 -28.48 31.67 29.27
C THR A 493 -27.34 31.34 30.25
N ASP A 494 -26.06 30.91 29.72
CA ASP A 494 -25.08 30.59 30.78
C ASP A 494 -23.70 31.09 30.39
N LEU A 495 -23.53 31.93 29.29
CA LEU A 495 -22.32 32.65 28.83
C LEU A 495 -21.11 31.72 28.79
N VAL A 496 -21.30 30.21 28.76
CA VAL A 496 -20.29 29.21 28.36
C VAL A 496 -20.45 28.92 26.86
N ALA A 497 -19.26 29.00 26.05
CA ALA A 497 -19.33 28.54 24.64
C ALA A 497 -19.97 27.15 24.53
N GLY A 498 -21.35 27.09 23.74
CA GLY A 498 -21.80 25.74 23.33
C GLY A 498 -23.14 25.37 23.99
N ALA A 499 -23.88 26.21 24.90
CA ALA A 499 -25.31 25.90 25.16
C ALA A 499 -26.19 27.10 24.80
N ASP A 500 -26.57 27.15 23.48
CA ASP A 500 -27.34 28.31 23.01
C ASP A 500 -28.79 27.89 22.70
N THR A 501 -29.69 28.73 23.27
CA THR A 501 -31.13 28.37 23.17
C THR A 501 -31.84 29.28 22.16
N ALA A 502 -32.53 28.61 21.34
CA ALA A 502 -33.49 29.39 20.51
C ALA A 502 -34.93 29.16 20.98
N ASP A 503 -35.48 30.37 21.35
CA ASP A 503 -36.86 30.32 21.88
C ASP A 503 -37.83 31.02 20.92
N SER A 504 -39.03 30.28 20.74
CA SER A 504 -40.02 30.85 19.78
C SER A 504 -40.74 32.04 20.41
N LYS A 505 -40.98 33.13 19.55
CA LYS A 505 -41.76 34.28 20.05
C LYS A 505 -43.26 34.00 19.90
N GLY A 506 -43.61 32.64 19.70
CA GLY A 506 -45.04 32.33 19.49
C GLY A 506 -45.44 32.41 18.01
N GLY A 507 -46.72 31.81 17.54
CA GLY A 507 -47.14 31.86 16.11
C GLY A 507 -47.01 30.47 15.47
N ASP A 508 -47.83 30.30 14.36
CA ASP A 508 -47.84 29.01 13.64
C ASP A 508 -47.52 29.24 12.16
N ALA A 509 -46.32 28.67 11.80
CA ALA A 509 -45.95 28.85 10.37
C ALA A 509 -45.59 27.48 9.77
N ALA A 510 -45.48 27.55 8.35
CA ALA A 510 -45.12 26.27 7.68
C ALA A 510 -43.73 25.80 8.12
N VAL A 511 -43.31 24.45 7.95
CA VAL A 511 -42.05 23.82 8.41
C VAL A 511 -40.86 24.49 7.72
N ASN A 512 -40.96 25.07 6.54
CA ASN A 512 -39.78 25.66 5.85
C ASN A 512 -39.79 27.18 5.97
N SER A 513 -40.44 27.74 6.94
CA SER A 513 -40.49 29.21 7.11
C SER A 513 -39.11 29.73 7.56
N SER A 514 -38.66 30.81 6.98
CA SER A 514 -37.36 31.41 7.36
C SER A 514 -37.44 32.10 8.72
N ALA A 515 -38.74 32.50 9.10
CA ALA A 515 -38.91 33.23 10.38
C ALA A 515 -38.68 32.30 11.58
N TYR A 516 -38.97 30.98 11.44
CA TYR A 516 -38.82 30.08 12.61
C TYR A 516 -37.78 28.99 12.27
N ASN A 517 -36.68 29.44 11.56
CA ASN A 517 -35.56 28.54 11.19
C ASN A 517 -34.30 28.94 11.99
N LEU A 518 -33.60 27.92 12.37
CA LEU A 518 -32.34 28.17 13.10
C LEU A 518 -31.18 27.53 12.35
N ASN A 519 -30.27 28.44 11.91
CA ASN A 519 -29.03 27.91 11.30
C ASN A 519 -27.94 27.70 12.36
N VAL A 520 -27.35 26.47 12.20
CA VAL A 520 -26.35 26.13 13.24
C VAL A 520 -25.00 25.91 12.56
N ASP A 521 -23.93 26.68 13.04
CA ASP A 521 -22.55 26.49 12.54
C ASP A 521 -21.61 26.31 13.73
N ILE A 522 -20.85 25.23 13.51
CA ILE A 522 -19.91 24.95 14.62
C ILE A 522 -18.51 24.78 14.01
N PRO A 523 -17.50 25.62 14.23
CA PRO A 523 -16.18 25.69 13.59
C PRO A 523 -15.30 24.50 13.99
N GLY A 524 -15.57 23.70 15.11
CA GLY A 524 -14.83 22.48 15.48
C GLY A 524 -13.50 22.82 16.16
N PRO A 525 -12.82 21.79 16.62
CA PRO A 525 -13.12 20.36 16.42
C PRO A 525 -14.29 19.91 17.33
N VAL A 526 -15.23 19.13 16.72
CA VAL A 526 -16.47 18.74 17.44
C VAL A 526 -16.49 17.21 17.57
N SER A 527 -16.62 16.70 18.81
CA SER A 527 -16.69 15.24 18.99
C SER A 527 -18.10 14.80 19.37
N ARG A 528 -18.91 15.79 19.82
CA ARG A 528 -20.28 15.39 20.20
C ARG A 528 -21.18 16.63 20.18
N ILE A 529 -22.45 16.39 19.67
CA ILE A 529 -23.45 17.48 19.68
C ILE A 529 -24.71 16.96 20.37
N VAL A 530 -25.16 17.85 21.36
CA VAL A 530 -26.44 17.50 22.00
C VAL A 530 -27.48 18.58 21.70
N LEU A 531 -28.65 18.05 21.25
CA LEU A 531 -29.74 18.99 20.96
C LEU A 531 -30.97 18.60 21.81
N SER A 532 -31.49 19.70 22.54
CA SER A 532 -32.69 19.43 23.34
C SER A 532 -33.88 20.23 22.80
N HIS A 533 -35.02 19.46 22.75
CA HIS A 533 -36.27 20.10 22.28
C HIS A 533 -37.29 20.07 23.43
N THR A 534 -37.63 21.36 23.85
CA THR A 534 -38.68 21.50 24.88
C THR A 534 -39.70 22.56 24.44
N GLN A 535 -40.70 22.90 25.41
CA GLN A 535 -41.65 24.00 25.08
C GLN A 535 -41.91 24.86 26.32
N ASP A 536 -42.01 26.14 26.19
CA ASP A 536 -42.16 27.04 27.37
C ASP A 536 -43.60 27.57 27.44
N GLY A 537 -44.69 26.58 27.11
CA GLY A 537 -46.15 26.87 27.16
C GLY A 537 -46.95 25.61 26.85
N TYR A 538 -48.40 25.69 26.77
CA TYR A 538 -49.25 24.47 26.74
C TYR A 538 -49.59 24.09 25.29
N ASN A 539 -48.99 24.94 24.34
CA ASN A 539 -49.30 24.57 22.93
C ASN A 539 -48.23 23.60 22.40
N ASN A 540 -48.68 22.59 21.65
CA ASN A 540 -47.74 21.58 21.10
C ASN A 540 -46.76 22.23 20.10
N SER A 541 -45.44 21.74 20.23
CA SER A 541 -44.42 22.27 19.30
C SER A 541 -43.69 21.12 18.61
N GLY A 542 -43.57 21.34 17.21
CA GLY A 542 -42.76 20.36 16.44
C GLY A 542 -41.54 21.02 15.80
N ILE A 543 -40.28 20.18 15.89
CA ILE A 543 -39.13 20.71 15.12
C ILE A 543 -38.66 19.64 14.14
N ASN A 544 -37.98 20.23 13.03
CA ASN A 544 -37.32 19.31 12.08
C ASN A 544 -35.83 19.66 11.95
N VAL A 545 -34.99 18.55 12.17
CA VAL A 545 -33.55 18.80 12.06
C VAL A 545 -33.05 18.24 10.71
N THR A 546 -32.36 19.14 9.91
CA THR A 546 -31.92 18.70 8.57
C THR A 546 -30.72 17.75 8.72
N GLU A 547 -30.10 17.45 7.53
CA GLU A 547 -28.82 16.70 7.55
C GLU A 547 -27.68 17.58 8.08
N MET A 548 -26.65 16.82 8.53
CA MET A 548 -25.52 17.59 9.11
C MET A 548 -24.27 17.42 8.24
N TYR A 549 -23.58 18.64 7.86
CA TYR A 549 -22.34 18.60 7.04
C TYR A 549 -21.16 19.03 7.90
N TYR A 550 -19.89 18.27 7.60
CA TYR A 550 -18.71 18.60 8.42
C TYR A 550 -17.44 18.15 7.68
N ASP A 551 -16.17 18.70 8.16
CA ASP A 551 -14.88 18.30 7.57
C ASP A 551 -14.27 17.19 8.44
N ALA A 552 -13.82 15.94 7.69
CA ALA A 552 -13.24 14.81 8.43
C ALA A 552 -11.74 14.66 8.11
N PRO A 553 -10.83 14.24 9.07
CA PRO A 553 -9.38 14.08 8.85
C PRO A 553 -9.07 12.90 7.91
N THR A 554 -7.72 13.02 6.95
CA THR A 554 -7.44 12.04 5.86
C THR A 554 -6.16 11.28 6.17
N GLY A 555 -5.37 11.51 7.38
CA GLY A 555 -4.16 10.72 7.70
C GLY A 555 -3.08 10.85 6.61
N GLU A 556 -2.55 11.86 5.78
CA GLU A 556 -1.43 12.01 4.82
C GLU A 556 -0.28 12.80 5.46
N LEU A 557 1.21 12.15 5.35
CA LEU A 557 2.51 12.73 5.77
C LEU A 557 3.13 13.54 4.63
N VAL A 558 3.82 14.73 4.92
CA VAL A 558 4.76 15.52 4.09
C VAL A 558 6.00 14.69 3.79
N ALA A 559 6.39 14.08 2.61
CA ALA A 559 7.58 13.45 1.99
C ALA A 559 8.88 13.89 2.68
N GLY A 560 9.75 12.68 3.39
CA GLY A 560 11.19 12.72 3.78
C GLY A 560 11.36 12.52 5.29
N VAL A 561 10.59 11.77 6.07
CA VAL A 561 11.10 11.57 7.45
C VAL A 561 11.46 10.08 7.61
N VAL A 562 12.83 9.58 7.66
CA VAL A 562 13.32 8.23 7.98
C VAL A 562 12.85 7.83 9.39
N GLY A 563 11.74 6.99 9.46
CA GLY A 563 11.22 6.45 10.73
C GLY A 563 12.05 5.24 11.19
N GLY A 564 12.22 4.81 12.53
CA GLY A 564 12.91 3.63 13.09
C GLY A 564 12.24 2.31 12.68
N ASP A 565 13.07 1.16 12.53
CA ASP A 565 12.51 -0.20 12.37
C ASP A 565 11.85 -0.69 13.68
N ASP A 566 10.61 -0.83 13.52
CA ASP A 566 9.90 -1.05 14.81
C ASP A 566 9.30 -2.45 14.83
N LEU A 567 9.27 -2.97 16.05
CA LEU A 567 8.44 -4.17 16.31
C LEU A 567 7.11 -3.78 16.99
N LEU A 568 6.00 -4.15 16.17
CA LEU A 568 4.69 -3.69 16.67
C LEU A 568 3.77 -4.92 16.83
N LEU A 569 3.34 -5.04 18.02
CA LEU A 569 2.50 -6.23 18.26
C LEU A 569 1.15 -5.79 18.82
N GLY A 570 -0.03 -6.26 17.87
CA GLY A 570 -1.40 -5.83 18.25
C GLY A 570 -2.00 -6.77 19.30
N ASP A 571 -1.55 -8.16 19.32
CA ASP A 571 -2.03 -9.23 20.22
C ASP A 571 -3.55 -9.35 20.16
N ALA A 572 -4.36 -9.60 21.25
CA ALA A 572 -5.82 -9.83 21.18
C ALA A 572 -6.57 -8.53 20.87
N GLY A 573 -7.79 -8.60 20.14
CA GLY A 573 -8.64 -7.42 19.86
C GLY A 573 -8.44 -6.91 18.43
N ASN A 574 -9.45 -5.99 18.07
CA ASN A 574 -9.30 -5.35 16.74
C ASN A 574 -8.35 -4.13 16.82
N ASP A 575 -7.21 -4.37 16.26
CA ASP A 575 -6.19 -3.33 16.48
C ASP A 575 -5.95 -2.51 15.20
N THR A 576 -5.48 -1.18 15.51
CA THR A 576 -5.01 -0.32 14.40
C THR A 576 -3.51 -0.04 14.56
N ILE A 577 -2.80 -0.54 13.45
CA ILE A 577 -1.33 -0.44 13.62
C ILE A 577 -0.74 0.28 12.40
N PHE A 578 0.15 1.29 12.85
CA PHE A 578 0.81 2.03 11.75
C PHE A 578 2.32 1.93 11.94
N GLY A 579 2.91 1.20 10.83
CA GLY A 579 4.39 1.02 10.90
C GLY A 579 5.15 2.30 10.58
N GLU A 580 4.50 3.27 9.75
CA GLU A 580 5.08 4.58 9.32
C GLU A 580 6.46 4.38 8.70
N GLY A 581 7.52 5.18 8.92
CA GLY A 581 8.83 4.99 8.26
C GLY A 581 9.59 3.80 8.84
N GLY A 582 10.58 3.11 8.14
CA GLY A 582 11.43 2.02 8.64
C GLY A 582 10.86 0.65 8.23
N ASN A 583 11.70 -0.47 8.34
CA ASN A 583 11.25 -1.86 8.15
C ASN A 583 10.65 -2.44 9.44
N ASP A 584 9.45 -2.56 9.29
CA ASP A 584 8.78 -2.88 10.58
C ASP A 584 8.29 -4.33 10.55
N THR A 585 8.30 -4.90 11.74
CA THR A 585 7.59 -6.18 11.94
C THR A 585 6.30 -5.95 12.73
N ILE A 586 5.19 -6.40 11.91
CA ILE A 586 3.90 -6.03 12.53
C ILE A 586 3.04 -7.30 12.61
N ASP A 587 2.56 -7.44 13.75
CA ASP A 587 1.64 -8.59 13.92
C ASP A 587 0.35 -8.10 14.60
N GLY A 588 -0.82 -8.46 13.73
CA GLY A 588 -2.12 -7.90 14.18
C GLY A 588 -2.73 -8.76 15.28
N GLY A 589 -2.28 -10.15 15.39
CA GLY A 589 -2.81 -11.05 16.44
C GLY A 589 -4.28 -11.42 16.17
N THR A 590 -5.13 -11.83 17.11
CA THR A 590 -6.54 -12.24 16.87
C THR A 590 -7.42 -11.00 16.62
N GLY A 591 -8.71 -11.12 16.00
CA GLY A 591 -9.62 -10.00 15.70
C GLY A 591 -9.41 -9.44 14.28
N ASP A 592 -10.42 -8.56 13.91
CA ASP A 592 -10.27 -7.89 12.59
C ASP A 592 -9.37 -6.65 12.70
N ASP A 593 -8.23 -6.79 12.06
CA ASP A 593 -7.23 -5.73 12.31
C ASP A 593 -7.04 -4.88 11.03
N TYR A 594 -6.64 -3.59 11.38
CA TYR A 594 -6.20 -2.68 10.30
C TYR A 594 -4.71 -2.35 10.45
N ILE A 595 -4.01 -2.79 9.29
CA ILE A 595 -2.54 -2.63 9.44
C ILE A 595 -1.99 -1.92 8.20
N GLU A 596 -1.19 -0.92 8.62
CA GLU A 596 -0.49 -0.24 7.51
C GLU A 596 1.02 -0.22 7.81
N GLY A 597 1.66 -0.99 6.88
CA GLY A 597 3.15 -1.06 7.07
C GLY A 597 3.84 0.24 6.65
N ASN A 598 3.20 1.09 5.72
CA ASN A 598 3.74 2.38 5.20
C ASN A 598 5.19 2.23 4.74
N ASN A 599 6.03 3.28 4.67
CA ASN A 599 7.35 3.19 4.02
C ASN A 599 8.21 2.09 4.65
N GLY A 600 9.04 1.33 3.93
CA GLY A 600 9.98 0.31 4.45
C GLY A 600 9.48 -1.11 4.12
N ASP A 601 10.45 -2.10 4.14
CA ASP A 601 10.06 -3.52 4.00
C ASP A 601 9.47 -4.07 5.31
N ASP A 602 8.26 -4.37 5.07
CA ASP A 602 7.61 -4.73 6.35
C ASP A 602 7.19 -6.20 6.31
N VAL A 603 7.29 -6.79 7.46
CA VAL A 603 6.63 -8.10 7.64
C VAL A 603 5.32 -7.90 8.43
N ILE A 604 4.21 -8.38 7.61
CA ILE A 604 2.90 -8.09 8.25
C ILE A 604 2.11 -9.41 8.32
N THR A 605 1.78 -9.64 9.52
CA THR A 605 0.84 -10.78 9.66
C THR A 605 -0.48 -10.28 10.28
N GLY A 606 -1.64 -10.58 9.46
CA GLY A 606 -2.96 -10.07 9.91
C GLY A 606 -3.50 -10.89 11.07
N GLY A 607 -3.01 -12.33 11.17
CA GLY A 607 -3.51 -13.23 12.23
C GLY A 607 -4.96 -13.63 11.97
N SER A 608 -5.72 -14.27 12.89
CA SER A 608 -7.12 -14.74 12.70
C SER A 608 -8.07 -13.55 12.51
N GLY A 609 -9.31 -13.70 11.80
CA GLY A 609 -10.28 -12.63 11.53
C GLY A 609 -10.09 -12.04 10.12
N ASN A 610 -11.17 -11.18 9.75
CA ASN A 610 -11.04 -10.48 8.44
C ASN A 610 -10.19 -9.22 8.57
N ASP A 611 -9.11 -9.34 7.89
CA ASP A 611 -8.17 -8.22 8.15
C ASP A 611 -7.99 -7.38 6.87
N THR A 612 -7.64 -6.07 7.13
CA THR A 612 -7.21 -5.17 6.02
C THR A 612 -5.72 -4.83 6.18
N LEU A 613 -4.99 -5.25 5.09
CA LEU A 613 -3.52 -5.10 5.24
C LEU A 613 -2.96 -4.31 4.04
N PHE A 614 -2.21 -3.37 4.55
CA PHE A 614 -1.56 -2.57 3.49
C PHE A 614 -0.05 -2.55 3.77
N GLY A 615 0.73 -3.22 2.74
CA GLY A 615 2.21 -3.08 2.89
C GLY A 615 2.64 -1.61 2.82
N ASP A 616 2.15 -0.73 1.80
CA ASP A 616 2.35 0.74 1.66
C ASP A 616 1.11 1.38 1.02
N ASN A 617 0.49 2.48 1.73
CA ASN A 617 -0.69 3.10 1.08
C ASN A 617 -0.30 4.40 0.38
N ASN A 618 0.23 4.47 -0.91
CA ASN A 618 -0.05 5.81 -1.47
C ASN A 618 -0.50 5.68 -2.93
N VAL A 619 -1.79 5.84 -3.27
CA VAL A 619 -2.26 6.70 -4.38
C VAL A 619 -1.06 7.40 -5.04
N ALA A 620 -0.35 6.88 -6.18
CA ALA A 620 0.43 7.70 -7.14
C ALA A 620 0.40 9.19 -6.75
N ALA A 621 1.34 9.76 -5.89
CA ALA A 621 1.38 11.24 -5.88
C ALA A 621 1.95 11.76 -7.21
N PRO A 622 1.37 12.83 -7.97
CA PRO A 622 2.12 13.41 -9.08
C PRO A 622 3.57 13.74 -8.68
N SER A 623 4.92 13.26 -9.47
CA SER A 623 6.36 13.43 -9.78
C SER A 623 6.96 14.64 -9.04
N THR A 624 8.67 14.19 -8.41
CA THR A 624 9.94 14.78 -8.90
C THR A 624 11.10 13.82 -8.61
N PRO A 625 12.70 13.56 -9.36
CA PRO A 625 13.84 12.61 -9.41
C PRO A 625 15.00 13.08 -8.52
N THR A 626 16.41 11.65 -7.76
CA THR A 626 17.84 11.97 -7.47
C THR A 626 18.67 10.69 -7.54
N GLY A 627 20.09 9.87 -8.25
CA GLY A 627 21.47 9.52 -8.66
C GLY A 627 22.15 8.64 -7.61
N GLY A 628 22.37 7.13 -6.89
CA GLY A 628 23.21 6.23 -6.06
C GLY A 628 23.29 4.82 -6.68
N THR A 629 24.92 3.99 -6.20
CA THR A 629 25.09 2.60 -6.67
C THR A 629 25.08 1.64 -5.48
N VAL A 630 24.79 0.12 -5.55
CA VAL A 630 24.75 -0.85 -4.45
C VAL A 630 25.53 -2.09 -4.88
N ARG A 631 26.59 -2.87 -3.60
CA ARG A 631 27.48 -4.02 -3.88
C ARG A 631 26.67 -5.31 -4.07
N GLU A 632 26.94 -6.02 -5.06
CA GLU A 632 26.21 -7.25 -5.38
C GLU A 632 27.20 -8.33 -5.83
N SER A 633 26.91 -9.82 -5.68
CA SER A 633 27.89 -10.84 -6.10
C SER A 633 27.22 -11.89 -6.98
N PHE A 634 27.89 -12.41 -7.77
CA PHE A 634 27.48 -13.54 -8.61
C PHE A 634 28.08 -14.83 -8.04
N GLU A 635 27.20 -15.90 -7.80
CA GLU A 635 27.64 -17.08 -7.03
C GLU A 635 27.34 -18.36 -7.82
N TRP A 636 28.31 -19.21 -7.82
CA TRP A 636 28.20 -20.36 -8.75
C TRP A 636 27.27 -21.42 -8.16
N ASP A 637 27.27 -21.57 -6.80
CA ASP A 637 26.40 -22.62 -6.20
C ASP A 637 24.93 -22.24 -6.36
N LYS A 638 24.58 -21.02 -6.99
CA LYS A 638 23.15 -20.72 -7.27
C LYS A 638 22.84 -20.94 -8.75
N ALA A 639 23.77 -21.54 -9.42
CA ALA A 639 23.49 -21.82 -10.84
C ALA A 639 22.38 -22.88 -10.94
N PRO A 640 21.57 -22.74 -11.95
CA PRO A 640 20.51 -23.74 -12.10
C PRO A 640 21.07 -25.13 -12.41
N ASP A 641 20.60 -26.21 -11.80
CA ASP A 641 21.17 -27.57 -11.97
C ASP A 641 20.83 -28.12 -13.37
N PRO A 642 21.66 -28.47 -14.19
CA PRO A 642 21.46 -28.81 -15.61
C PRO A 642 21.02 -30.26 -15.79
N SER A 643 21.10 -31.23 -14.79
CA SER A 643 20.86 -32.65 -15.07
C SER A 643 19.58 -33.13 -14.38
N ASP A 644 19.13 -32.41 -13.28
CA ASP A 644 17.81 -32.71 -12.68
C ASP A 644 17.32 -31.48 -11.89
N SER A 645 16.09 -31.28 -11.72
CA SER A 645 15.49 -30.04 -11.19
C SER A 645 15.89 -29.81 -9.71
N THR A 646 17.13 -30.47 -9.22
CA THR A 646 17.59 -30.06 -7.87
C THR A 646 18.80 -29.12 -7.97
N ALA A 647 19.26 -28.59 -6.81
CA ALA A 647 20.39 -27.65 -6.77
C ALA A 647 21.66 -28.28 -7.36
N VAL A 648 22.25 -27.24 -7.90
CA VAL A 648 23.42 -27.77 -8.66
C VAL A 648 24.37 -28.48 -7.69
N ASP A 649 24.48 -29.82 -7.80
CA ASP A 649 25.35 -30.57 -6.88
C ASP A 649 26.72 -30.84 -7.52
N ASN A 650 27.46 -31.29 -6.66
CA ASN A 650 28.88 -31.39 -7.07
C ASN A 650 29.03 -32.17 -8.39
N ASN A 651 29.64 -31.54 -9.30
CA ASN A 651 30.05 -32.10 -10.61
C ASN A 651 28.96 -31.92 -11.67
N ASP A 652 28.12 -31.14 -11.26
CA ASP A 652 27.12 -30.81 -12.29
C ASP A 652 27.72 -29.89 -13.36
N ASN A 653 27.04 -30.08 -14.62
CA ASN A 653 27.67 -29.35 -15.73
C ASN A 653 27.06 -27.94 -15.89
N LEU A 654 28.10 -27.11 -15.89
CA LEU A 654 27.53 -25.74 -15.97
C LEU A 654 27.85 -25.10 -17.32
N SER A 655 28.07 -25.75 -18.26
CA SER A 655 28.62 -25.17 -19.51
C SER A 655 27.49 -24.54 -20.33
N GLY A 656 26.15 -24.72 -19.92
CA GLY A 656 24.98 -24.20 -20.67
C GLY A 656 24.63 -22.77 -20.26
N GLY A 657 25.43 -22.01 -19.33
CA GLY A 657 25.33 -20.61 -18.87
C GLY A 657 23.97 -20.31 -18.25
N PHE A 658 23.98 -19.14 -17.68
CA PHE A 658 22.70 -18.73 -17.08
C PHE A 658 22.82 -17.31 -16.56
N THR A 659 21.51 -16.74 -16.33
CA THR A 659 21.52 -15.35 -15.88
C THR A 659 20.97 -15.26 -14.45
N GLN A 660 21.97 -14.60 -13.80
CA GLN A 660 21.60 -14.51 -12.37
C GLN A 660 21.22 -13.06 -12.00
N ASP A 661 19.87 -13.00 -11.47
CA ASP A 661 19.46 -11.70 -10.91
C ASP A 661 20.20 -11.41 -9.59
N THR A 662 21.23 -10.27 -9.67
CA THR A 662 22.05 -10.03 -8.46
C THR A 662 21.48 -8.84 -7.68
N GLY A 663 20.24 -8.55 -8.00
CA GLY A 663 19.49 -7.50 -7.27
C GLY A 663 19.10 -6.34 -8.20
N ASN A 664 20.11 -5.33 -8.27
CA ASN A 664 19.76 -4.14 -9.10
C ASN A 664 20.19 -4.35 -10.56
N VAL A 665 21.25 -5.09 -10.65
CA VAL A 665 21.76 -5.40 -12.01
C VAL A 665 21.66 -6.92 -12.21
N ASP A 666 21.03 -7.46 -13.19
CA ASP A 666 21.06 -8.89 -13.54
C ASP A 666 22.35 -9.25 -14.29
N VAL A 667 23.21 -10.46 -13.76
CA VAL A 667 24.46 -10.86 -14.44
C VAL A 667 24.23 -12.19 -15.17
N THR A 668 24.46 -12.13 -16.29
CA THR A 668 24.26 -13.35 -17.09
C THR A 668 25.61 -14.03 -17.33
N PHE A 669 25.88 -15.38 -16.93
CA PHE A 669 27.11 -16.17 -17.17
C PHE A 669 26.93 -17.09 -18.39
N SER A 670 27.82 -17.07 -19.13
CA SER A 670 27.76 -17.97 -20.30
C SER A 670 29.16 -18.49 -20.63
N VAL A 671 29.22 -19.76 -21.25
CA VAL A 671 30.51 -20.22 -21.79
C VAL A 671 30.55 -19.93 -23.30
N THR A 672 31.34 -19.00 -23.60
CA THR A 672 31.14 -18.40 -24.96
C THR A 672 32.13 -18.99 -25.95
N ASN A 673 33.22 -19.69 -25.32
CA ASN A 673 34.16 -20.31 -26.28
C ASN A 673 34.84 -21.52 -25.64
N THR A 674 34.69 -22.76 -26.36
CA THR A 674 35.39 -23.95 -25.81
C THR A 674 36.13 -24.67 -26.94
N SER A 675 37.13 -25.13 -26.65
CA SER A 675 37.86 -25.94 -27.65
C SER A 675 38.17 -27.32 -27.05
N LYS A 676 37.83 -28.22 -27.76
CA LYS A 676 37.85 -29.66 -27.39
C LYS A 676 36.79 -29.96 -26.33
N THR A 677 37.09 -30.85 -25.20
CA THR A 677 35.88 -31.10 -24.37
C THR A 677 36.18 -30.80 -22.90
N PRO A 678 36.47 -29.61 -22.66
CA PRO A 678 36.75 -29.28 -21.26
C PRO A 678 35.47 -29.28 -20.41
N GLU A 679 35.83 -29.74 -19.07
CA GLU A 679 34.62 -29.87 -18.23
C GLU A 679 34.41 -28.62 -17.35
N THR A 680 33.24 -28.34 -17.32
CA THR A 680 32.87 -27.19 -16.45
C THR A 680 31.71 -27.61 -15.54
N THR A 681 32.28 -27.77 -14.26
CA THR A 681 31.20 -28.28 -13.38
C THR A 681 31.16 -27.47 -12.08
N PHE A 682 30.24 -27.82 -11.49
CA PHE A 682 30.12 -27.15 -10.18
C PHE A 682 30.80 -28.01 -9.12
N SER A 683 31.36 -27.26 -8.10
CA SER A 683 32.08 -28.05 -7.08
C SER A 683 31.73 -27.51 -5.68
N THR A 684 31.72 -28.55 -4.79
CA THR A 684 31.43 -28.10 -3.41
C THR A 684 32.64 -28.33 -2.51
N ASP A 685 33.40 -28.67 -3.04
CA ASP A 685 34.62 -28.78 -2.21
C ASP A 685 34.98 -27.43 -1.57
N GLN A 686 35.69 -27.72 -0.51
CA GLN A 686 35.97 -26.45 0.21
C GLN A 686 37.10 -25.67 -0.49
N GLN A 687 36.79 -24.21 -0.63
CA GLN A 687 37.76 -23.37 -1.38
C GLN A 687 38.31 -22.29 -0.44
N LYS A 688 39.35 -21.78 -0.94
CA LYS A 688 39.87 -20.64 -0.15
C LYS A 688 39.18 -19.32 -0.58
N VAL A 689 38.98 -18.61 0.33
CA VAL A 689 38.09 -17.48 -0.09
C VAL A 689 38.46 -16.25 0.75
N HIS A 690 39.49 -16.43 1.45
CA HIS A 690 39.97 -15.35 2.33
C HIS A 690 40.47 -14.15 1.51
N SER A 691 40.10 -12.75 1.83
CA SER A 691 40.61 -11.45 1.35
C SER A 691 39.86 -11.01 0.09
N ILE A 692 39.07 -11.80 -0.33
CA ILE A 692 38.16 -11.29 -1.37
C ILE A 692 37.27 -10.21 -0.76
N THR A 693 37.26 -9.10 -1.50
CA THR A 693 36.48 -7.99 -0.92
C THR A 693 34.99 -8.19 -1.22
N GLY A 694 34.44 -8.55 -0.20
CA GLY A 694 32.99 -8.89 -0.35
C GLY A 694 32.11 -7.84 0.35
N ASP A 695 32.72 -6.83 0.98
CA ASP A 695 32.19 -5.62 1.64
C ASP A 695 30.81 -5.88 2.23
N SER A 696 30.89 -7.07 2.88
CA SER A 696 29.89 -7.47 3.89
C SER A 696 29.19 -8.77 3.47
N GLU A 697 29.62 -9.28 2.11
CA GLU A 697 29.05 -10.59 1.78
C GLU A 697 30.13 -11.67 1.99
N ALA A 698 29.59 -12.70 2.92
CA ALA A 698 30.54 -13.76 3.32
C ALA A 698 30.93 -14.63 2.09
N THR A 699 32.20 -14.83 1.98
CA THR A 699 32.64 -15.65 0.83
C THR A 699 32.42 -17.14 1.13
N ASN A 700 31.85 -17.78 0.32
CA ASN A 700 31.50 -19.20 0.48
C ASN A 700 32.60 -20.10 -0.11
N PRO A 701 33.18 -20.85 0.76
CA PRO A 701 34.36 -21.60 0.28
C PRO A 701 33.97 -22.93 -0.36
N TYR A 702 32.65 -23.23 -0.39
CA TYR A 702 32.29 -24.53 -1.01
C TYR A 702 31.48 -24.31 -2.28
N SER A 703 31.88 -22.97 -2.92
CA SER A 703 31.09 -22.65 -4.13
C SER A 703 32.03 -22.11 -5.22
N SER A 704 31.95 -23.03 -6.03
CA SER A 704 32.86 -22.54 -7.09
C SER A 704 32.57 -23.28 -8.40
N LEU A 705 32.91 -22.49 -9.34
CA LEU A 705 32.92 -23.24 -10.62
C LEU A 705 34.26 -23.94 -10.82
N ALA A 706 33.96 -25.31 -11.00
CA ALA A 706 35.22 -26.05 -11.29
C ALA A 706 35.37 -26.31 -12.79
N SER A 707 36.50 -25.85 -13.18
CA SER A 707 36.77 -26.08 -14.62
C SER A 707 37.97 -27.02 -14.75
N LEU A 708 37.55 -28.21 -15.58
CA LEU A 708 38.67 -29.17 -15.74
C LEU A 708 38.99 -29.37 -17.22
N ALA A 709 40.27 -29.23 -17.52
CA ALA A 709 40.72 -29.45 -18.90
C ALA A 709 41.78 -30.56 -18.91
N ASN A 710 41.50 -31.64 -19.74
CA ASN A 710 42.31 -32.86 -19.52
C ASN A 710 43.23 -33.15 -20.71
N GLU A 711 42.90 -32.21 -21.83
CA GLU A 711 43.85 -32.39 -22.96
C GLU A 711 44.56 -31.08 -23.29
N ASP A 712 45.93 -31.38 -23.87
CA ASP A 712 46.83 -30.23 -24.11
C ASP A 712 46.25 -29.32 -25.21
N GLY A 713 45.88 -28.10 -24.74
CA GLY A 713 45.25 -27.03 -25.55
C GLY A 713 43.75 -26.95 -25.30
N GLU A 714 43.38 -28.00 -24.48
CA GLU A 714 41.94 -27.92 -24.16
C GLU A 714 41.61 -26.68 -23.32
N ARG A 715 40.46 -25.89 -23.78
CA ARG A 715 40.23 -24.57 -23.17
C ARG A 715 38.74 -24.25 -23.14
N ALA A 716 38.47 -23.42 -22.07
CA ALA A 716 37.10 -22.89 -22.01
C ALA A 716 37.12 -21.46 -21.45
N THR A 717 36.06 -20.56 -22.13
CA THR A 717 36.00 -19.16 -21.67
C THR A 717 34.61 -18.90 -21.07
N TYR A 718 34.97 -18.15 -20.03
CA TYR A 718 33.69 -17.86 -19.36
C TYR A 718 33.44 -16.35 -19.28
N LYS A 719 31.90 -16.08 -19.53
CA LYS A 719 31.60 -14.63 -19.58
C LYS A 719 30.47 -14.33 -18.58
N LEU A 720 30.88 -13.15 -17.99
CA LEU A 720 29.77 -12.63 -17.16
C LEU A 720 29.36 -11.23 -17.63
N ASP A 721 27.87 -11.13 -17.94
CA ASP A 721 27.38 -9.86 -18.51
C ASP A 721 26.39 -9.21 -17.53
N PHE A 722 26.67 -7.92 -17.40
CA PHE A 722 25.82 -7.26 -16.38
C PHE A 722 24.73 -6.45 -17.09
N SER A 723 23.37 -6.46 -16.53
CA SER A 723 22.19 -5.87 -17.20
C SER A 723 22.21 -4.34 -17.09
N SER A 724 23.12 -3.85 -16.08
CA SER A 724 23.55 -2.43 -16.06
C SER A 724 25.01 -2.33 -15.61
N ALA A 725 25.69 -1.13 -16.01
CA ALA A 725 27.14 -1.11 -15.74
C ALA A 725 27.42 -1.01 -14.23
N VAL A 726 28.71 -1.79 -13.91
CA VAL A 726 28.89 -1.84 -12.44
C VAL A 726 30.34 -1.45 -12.10
N THR A 727 30.42 -1.21 -10.77
CA THR A 727 31.80 -0.82 -10.44
C THR A 727 32.29 -1.63 -9.24
N ASN A 728 33.57 -1.76 -8.92
CA ASN A 728 34.26 -2.39 -7.78
C ASN A 728 34.02 -3.90 -7.78
N VAL A 729 34.59 -4.69 -8.71
CA VAL A 729 34.39 -6.14 -8.80
C VAL A 729 35.58 -6.85 -8.15
N SER A 730 35.16 -8.11 -7.25
CA SER A 730 36.26 -8.81 -6.59
C SER A 730 35.92 -10.30 -6.44
N PHE A 731 37.09 -11.30 -6.72
CA PHE A 731 36.90 -12.75 -6.52
C PHE A 731 38.27 -13.44 -6.61
N ARG A 732 37.98 -14.90 -6.21
CA ARG A 732 39.28 -15.62 -6.32
C ARG A 732 39.16 -16.77 -7.32
N ILE A 733 40.29 -17.08 -7.69
CA ILE A 733 40.37 -18.32 -8.46
C ILE A 733 41.42 -19.23 -7.81
N ASN A 734 40.76 -20.51 -7.44
CA ASN A 734 41.61 -21.42 -6.65
C ASN A 734 41.97 -22.68 -7.45
N ASP A 735 42.84 -23.33 -6.83
CA ASP A 735 43.33 -24.61 -7.40
C ASP A 735 43.89 -24.40 -8.81
N ILE A 736 44.54 -23.19 -8.95
CA ILE A 736 45.19 -22.96 -10.27
C ILE A 736 46.55 -23.68 -10.28
N ASP A 737 46.47 -24.96 -10.09
CA ASP A 737 47.70 -25.76 -9.93
C ASP A 737 47.85 -26.71 -11.13
N ASN A 738 48.75 -27.49 -11.40
CA ASN A 738 49.11 -28.37 -12.52
C ASN A 738 49.22 -27.59 -13.84
N ALA A 739 48.63 -28.12 -14.92
CA ALA A 739 48.98 -27.42 -16.18
C ALA A 739 47.89 -26.39 -16.53
N SER A 740 47.54 -25.50 -15.40
CA SER A 740 46.38 -24.61 -15.62
C SER A 740 46.85 -23.19 -15.95
N LYS A 741 46.30 -22.62 -17.11
CA LYS A 741 46.50 -21.19 -17.44
C LYS A 741 45.14 -20.47 -17.51
N VAL A 742 45.28 -19.14 -16.74
CA VAL A 742 43.97 -18.45 -16.70
C VAL A 742 44.15 -16.97 -17.09
N VAL A 743 43.03 -16.54 -17.95
CA VAL A 743 43.10 -15.12 -18.38
C VAL A 743 41.77 -14.44 -18.02
N ILE A 744 42.17 -13.09 -17.54
CA ILE A 744 40.92 -12.40 -17.19
C ILE A 744 40.86 -11.05 -17.92
N VAL A 745 39.37 -10.81 -18.32
CA VAL A 745 39.21 -9.52 -19.03
C VAL A 745 37.92 -8.86 -18.52
N ALA A 746 38.18 -7.37 -18.35
CA ALA A 746 36.95 -6.65 -17.96
C ALA A 746 36.72 -5.47 -18.90
N VAL A 747 35.26 -5.28 -19.18
CA VAL A 747 35.03 -4.22 -20.21
C VAL A 747 33.86 -3.34 -19.74
N GLY A 748 33.89 -2.02 -19.95
CA GLY A 748 32.85 -1.08 -19.48
C GLY A 748 31.76 -0.88 -20.53
N PRO A 749 30.69 -0.05 -20.20
CA PRO A 749 29.45 0.03 -21.01
C PRO A 749 29.70 0.72 -22.35
N ASP A 750 30.87 1.41 -22.40
CA ASP A 750 31.11 2.08 -23.71
C ASP A 750 31.98 1.19 -24.61
N GLY A 751 32.22 0.02 -24.01
CA GLY A 751 32.84 -1.02 -24.86
C GLY A 751 34.37 -1.01 -24.71
N THR A 752 34.97 -0.09 -23.76
CA THR A 752 36.44 -0.09 -23.61
C THR A 752 36.84 -0.97 -22.41
N ARG A 753 38.25 -1.38 -22.31
CA ARG A 753 38.62 -2.29 -21.20
C ARG A 753 38.85 -1.49 -19.91
N THR A 754 38.42 -2.34 -18.83
CA THR A 754 38.53 -1.69 -17.51
C THR A 754 39.71 -2.32 -16.74
N PRO A 755 40.42 -1.44 -16.01
CA PRO A 755 41.65 -2.02 -15.39
C PRO A 755 41.31 -3.02 -14.30
N ILE A 756 42.40 -4.19 -14.14
CA ILE A 756 42.12 -5.26 -13.15
C ILE A 756 43.32 -5.37 -12.22
N ASP A 757 42.85 -5.42 -10.94
CA ASP A 757 43.95 -5.63 -9.97
C ASP A 757 43.89 -7.08 -9.44
N VAL A 758 45.21 -7.87 -9.51
CA VAL A 758 45.15 -9.27 -9.04
C VAL A 758 46.27 -9.50 -8.03
N SER A 759 45.80 -10.16 -6.93
CA SER A 759 46.81 -10.59 -5.94
C SER A 759 46.87 -12.12 -5.87
N THR A 760 48.15 -12.68 -6.06
CA THR A 760 48.18 -14.15 -6.19
C THR A 760 49.09 -14.75 -5.11
N GLY A 761 48.92 -16.16 -4.78
CA GLY A 761 49.82 -16.90 -3.87
C GLY A 761 51.09 -17.37 -4.60
N GLY A 762 52.05 -17.53 -3.87
CA GLY A 762 53.46 -17.71 -4.28
C GLY A 762 53.60 -18.74 -5.41
N GLY A 763 52.68 -19.67 -5.85
CA GLY A 763 52.75 -20.76 -6.87
C GLY A 763 52.11 -20.31 -8.20
N ILE A 764 51.67 -18.99 -8.39
CA ILE A 764 50.94 -18.50 -9.58
C ILE A 764 51.65 -17.23 -10.07
N ASN A 765 51.95 -17.28 -11.24
CA ASN A 765 52.60 -16.07 -11.79
C ASN A 765 51.61 -15.22 -12.62
N ALA A 766 51.34 -13.96 -12.10
CA ALA A 766 50.30 -13.13 -12.77
C ALA A 766 50.98 -12.11 -13.69
N GLN A 767 50.55 -11.89 -14.89
CA GLN A 767 51.21 -10.97 -15.85
C GLN A 767 50.16 -10.00 -16.42
N ASN A 768 50.64 -8.61 -16.40
CA ASN A 768 49.78 -7.60 -17.07
C ASN A 768 50.37 -7.21 -18.43
N LEU A 769 50.09 -7.71 -19.48
CA LEU A 769 50.93 -7.73 -20.70
C LEU A 769 50.62 -6.52 -21.58
N ASP A 770 49.64 -5.70 -21.14
CA ASP A 770 49.47 -4.64 -22.17
C ASP A 770 49.56 -3.25 -21.53
N GLY A 771 49.95 -3.18 -20.26
CA GLY A 771 50.34 -1.98 -19.48
C GLY A 771 49.18 -0.98 -19.35
N VAL A 772 47.93 -1.13 -19.74
CA VAL A 772 46.70 -0.38 -19.39
C VAL A 772 45.72 -1.36 -18.72
N GLY A 773 45.44 -1.14 -17.52
CA GLY A 773 44.55 -1.90 -16.60
C GLY A 773 43.21 -2.25 -17.25
N GLY A 774 43.00 -3.89 -17.24
CA GLY A 774 41.67 -4.49 -17.48
C GLY A 774 41.76 -5.78 -18.28
N ASN A 775 43.09 -6.56 -18.73
CA ASN A 775 43.31 -7.92 -19.26
C ASN A 775 44.52 -8.56 -18.57
N GLU A 776 44.28 -9.61 -17.62
CA GLU A 776 45.37 -10.15 -16.78
C GLU A 776 45.46 -11.66 -16.98
N THR A 777 46.79 -12.13 -17.10
CA THR A 777 46.95 -13.59 -17.33
C THR A 777 47.67 -14.21 -16.14
N LEU A 778 47.01 -15.48 -15.68
CA LEU A 778 47.59 -16.18 -14.52
C LEU A 778 48.05 -17.57 -14.96
N LEU A 779 49.42 -17.81 -14.63
CA LEU A 779 49.94 -19.11 -15.07
C LEU A 779 50.34 -19.95 -13.86
N SER A 780 50.05 -21.44 -14.10
CA SER A 780 50.33 -22.25 -12.89
C SER A 780 51.81 -22.66 -12.87
N GLY A 781 52.37 -22.61 -11.63
CA GLY A 781 53.79 -23.02 -11.54
C GLY A 781 53.92 -24.53 -11.35
N GLY A 782 52.72 -25.31 -11.61
CA GLY A 782 52.64 -26.78 -11.54
C GLY A 782 52.50 -27.27 -10.09
N GLY A 783 52.34 -28.78 -9.95
CA GLY A 783 52.10 -29.27 -8.57
C GLY A 783 50.60 -29.33 -8.25
N ASN A 784 50.22 -30.19 -7.04
CA ASN A 784 48.78 -30.49 -6.83
C ASN A 784 48.40 -30.25 -5.36
N GLY A 785 47.68 -29.46 -5.20
CA GLY A 785 47.30 -29.06 -3.83
C GLY A 785 45.77 -28.95 -3.71
N ALA A 786 45.38 -29.04 -2.32
CA ALA A 786 43.90 -29.03 -2.15
C ALA A 786 43.31 -27.68 -2.56
N ASP A 787 42.00 -27.63 -2.73
CA ASP A 787 41.32 -26.43 -3.27
C ASP A 787 41.41 -25.25 -2.31
N THR A 788 41.71 -25.42 -1.04
CA THR A 788 41.76 -24.29 -0.07
C THR A 788 43.21 -23.82 0.11
N ASP A 789 44.01 -24.27 -0.65
CA ASP A 789 45.43 -23.94 -0.45
C ASP A 789 45.72 -22.50 -0.94
N PRO A 790 46.26 -21.67 -0.14
CA PRO A 790 46.45 -20.25 -0.47
C PRO A 790 47.58 -20.04 -1.47
N TYR A 791 48.57 -21.07 -1.53
CA TYR A 791 49.73 -20.97 -2.43
C TYR A 791 49.29 -21.07 -3.90
N HIS A 792 48.18 -21.83 -4.27
CA HIS A 792 47.72 -21.91 -5.67
C HIS A 792 46.36 -21.21 -5.83
N SER A 793 46.43 -20.09 -5.23
CA SER A 793 45.16 -19.32 -5.31
C SER A 793 45.46 -17.86 -5.64
N ALA A 794 44.50 -17.20 -6.37
CA ALA A 794 44.73 -15.78 -6.72
C ALA A 794 43.47 -14.98 -6.43
N LEU A 795 43.80 -13.69 -5.93
CA LEU A 795 42.67 -12.78 -5.72
C LEU A 795 42.60 -11.71 -6.81
N VAL A 796 41.28 -11.41 -7.25
CA VAL A 796 41.13 -10.45 -8.39
C VAL A 796 40.16 -9.35 -7.97
N ASN A 797 40.67 -7.97 -8.26
CA ASN A 797 39.77 -6.82 -7.98
C ASN A 797 39.74 -5.85 -9.16
N ILE A 798 38.40 -5.22 -9.37
CA ILE A 798 38.29 -4.30 -10.51
C ILE A 798 37.37 -3.15 -10.10
N ALA A 799 37.67 -1.85 -10.21
CA ALA A 799 36.99 -0.68 -9.61
C ALA A 799 35.82 -0.23 -10.48
N GLY A 800 35.84 -0.33 -11.87
CA GLY A 800 34.64 -0.12 -12.73
C GLY A 800 34.61 1.29 -13.30
N PRO A 801 33.59 1.60 -14.32
CA PRO A 801 32.34 0.85 -14.57
C PRO A 801 32.58 -0.35 -15.49
N VAL A 802 31.92 -1.44 -15.12
CA VAL A 802 32.20 -2.65 -15.89
C VAL A 802 30.87 -3.21 -16.39
N ASP A 803 30.76 -3.40 -17.48
CA ASP A 803 29.51 -3.88 -18.09
C ASP A 803 29.52 -5.42 -18.14
N TYR A 804 30.87 -5.96 -18.63
CA TYR A 804 30.93 -7.43 -18.47
C TYR A 804 32.38 -7.87 -18.27
N LEU A 805 32.62 -9.29 -17.74
CA LEU A 805 33.95 -9.88 -17.50
C LEU A 805 34.08 -11.20 -18.27
N GLU A 806 35.26 -11.37 -18.60
CA GLU A 806 35.50 -12.69 -19.24
C GLU A 806 36.74 -13.34 -18.61
N ILE A 807 36.61 -14.79 -18.39
CA ILE A 807 37.76 -15.52 -17.85
C ILE A 807 37.97 -16.80 -18.68
N THR A 808 39.17 -16.91 -19.01
CA THR A 808 39.41 -18.09 -19.87
C THR A 808 40.42 -19.00 -19.20
N HIS A 809 40.04 -20.47 -19.22
CA HIS A 809 40.95 -21.46 -18.62
C HIS A 809 41.40 -22.46 -19.70
N THR A 810 42.70 -22.61 -19.69
CA THR A 810 43.19 -23.52 -20.74
C THR A 810 44.27 -24.44 -20.15
N LYS A 811 44.17 -25.78 -20.64
CA LYS A 811 45.31 -26.60 -20.20
C LYS A 811 46.50 -26.45 -21.16
N VAL A 812 47.58 -26.17 -20.48
CA VAL A 812 48.76 -26.01 -21.37
C VAL A 812 49.85 -26.96 -20.87
N GLN A 813 50.02 -28.18 -21.56
CA GLN A 813 50.76 -29.38 -21.12
C GLN A 813 52.26 -29.10 -20.94
N ASN A 814 52.81 -28.08 -21.66
CA ASN A 814 54.25 -27.81 -21.44
C ASN A 814 54.50 -27.14 -20.08
N LEU A 815 53.38 -26.78 -19.49
CA LEU A 815 53.57 -26.22 -18.14
C LEU A 815 53.69 -27.34 -17.11
N SER A 816 52.99 -28.38 -17.30
CA SER A 816 53.22 -29.59 -16.48
C SER A 816 52.69 -30.81 -17.25
N VAL A 817 53.72 -31.69 -17.67
CA VAL A 817 53.39 -32.63 -18.77
C VAL A 817 52.60 -33.81 -18.19
N GLY A 818 51.46 -34.13 -18.73
CA GLY A 818 50.75 -35.44 -18.53
C GLY A 818 49.81 -35.33 -17.32
N ASN A 819 49.69 -34.04 -16.70
CA ASN A 819 48.74 -33.85 -15.60
C ASN A 819 47.57 -32.96 -16.00
N ASP A 820 46.35 -33.34 -15.41
CA ASP A 820 45.15 -32.59 -15.82
C ASP A 820 45.07 -31.25 -15.06
N ALA A 821 44.41 -30.24 -15.82
CA ALA A 821 44.42 -28.87 -15.26
C ALA A 821 42.99 -28.49 -14.84
N GLY A 822 43.11 -28.20 -13.44
CA GLY A 822 41.77 -27.79 -12.94
C GLY A 822 41.86 -26.46 -12.18
N ILE A 823 40.71 -25.72 -12.26
CA ILE A 823 40.64 -24.52 -11.40
C ILE A 823 39.21 -24.42 -10.85
N ASN A 824 39.44 -23.58 -9.77
CA ASN A 824 38.09 -23.27 -9.26
C ASN A 824 37.90 -21.76 -9.07
N ILE A 825 36.75 -21.40 -9.63
CA ILE A 825 36.52 -19.94 -9.50
C ILE A 825 35.42 -19.73 -8.45
N THR A 826 35.99 -18.84 -7.67
CA THR A 826 34.99 -18.66 -6.58
C THR A 826 33.89 -17.69 -7.00
N ASP A 827 33.12 -17.37 -6.20
CA ASP A 827 32.03 -16.41 -6.57
C ASP A 827 32.60 -15.02 -6.85
N VAL A 828 31.64 -14.06 -7.67
CA VAL A 828 32.20 -12.74 -8.05
C VAL A 828 31.34 -11.63 -7.45
N TYR A 829 32.32 -10.66 -6.98
CA TYR A 829 31.56 -9.60 -6.27
C TYR A 829 31.83 -8.25 -6.93
N PHE A 830 30.52 -7.18 -6.88
CA PHE A 830 30.72 -5.87 -7.55
C PHE A 830 29.66 -4.89 -7.06
N ASP A 831 29.71 -3.43 -7.59
CA ASP A 831 28.70 -2.41 -7.18
C ASP A 831 27.78 -2.07 -8.35
N ALA A 832 26.28 -2.04 -8.26
CA ALA A 832 25.34 -1.77 -9.37
C ALA A 832 24.55 -0.49 -9.12
N PRO A 833 24.02 0.25 -10.46
CA PRO A 833 23.31 1.54 -10.40
C PRO A 833 21.82 1.36 -10.09
N GLU A 834 20.82 2.54 -9.67
CA GLU A 834 19.53 2.38 -8.97
C GLU A 834 18.37 2.71 -9.92
N LYS A 835 17.43 1.89 -10.52
CA LYS A 835 16.38 2.28 -11.50
C LYS A 835 15.07 2.58 -10.76
N VAL A 836 13.67 4.37 -10.87
CA VAL A 836 14.41 5.63 -10.57
C VAL A 836 13.84 6.23 -9.28
N ASP A 837 13.82 5.42 -8.41
CA ASP A 837 12.79 4.73 -7.61
C ASP A 837 12.37 5.60 -6.41
N VAL A 838 11.07 6.47 -6.42
CA VAL A 838 10.61 7.73 -5.82
C VAL A 838 11.47 8.89 -6.33
N GLY A 839 11.21 9.63 -7.46
CA GLY A 839 12.24 10.66 -7.13
C GLY A 839 11.72 11.67 -6.11
N GLY A 840 11.83 11.21 -4.77
CA GLY A 840 12.74 11.84 -3.77
C GLY A 840 12.42 11.31 -2.36
N ASP A 841 12.73 9.73 -2.35
CA ASP A 841 13.03 8.56 -1.49
C ASP A 841 11.92 8.32 -0.45
N ALA A 842 10.57 8.16 -0.68
CA ALA A 842 9.27 8.05 -1.36
C ALA A 842 9.07 6.65 -1.92
N GLY A 843 9.12 5.28 -1.09
CA GLY A 843 9.49 4.05 -0.34
C GLY A 843 8.61 2.86 -0.79
N PHE A 844 8.97 2.13 -1.94
CA PHE A 844 9.54 0.80 -2.26
C PHE A 844 9.82 0.01 -0.97
N GLY A 845 9.01 -1.25 -0.87
CA GLY A 845 9.31 -2.31 0.12
C GLY A 845 8.73 -3.66 -0.34
N ASN A 846 9.68 -4.61 -0.35
CA ASN A 846 9.16 -5.98 -0.58
C ASN A 846 8.47 -6.53 0.68
N ASP A 847 7.27 -6.45 0.56
CA ASP A 847 6.54 -6.81 1.78
C ASP A 847 6.12 -8.28 1.72
N HIS A 848 6.16 -8.82 2.90
CA HIS A 848 5.56 -10.16 3.06
C HIS A 848 4.26 -10.06 3.88
N ILE A 849 3.21 -10.48 3.07
CA ILE A 849 1.93 -10.23 3.74
C ILE A 849 1.12 -11.54 3.73
N MET A 850 0.72 -11.86 4.92
CA MET A 850 -0.07 -13.11 5.00
C MET A 850 -1.42 -12.82 5.68
N GLY A 851 -2.51 -13.37 4.77
CA GLY A 851 -3.88 -13.08 5.26
C GLY A 851 -4.35 -14.14 6.25
N GLU A 852 -3.88 -15.48 6.15
CA GLU A 852 -4.29 -16.67 6.92
C GLU A 852 -5.81 -16.84 6.89
N GLU A 853 -6.51 -17.19 8.01
CA GLU A 853 -7.97 -17.45 7.97
C GLU A 853 -8.75 -16.15 7.77
N GLY A 854 -9.99 -16.24 7.14
CA GLY A 854 -10.86 -15.08 6.90
C GLY A 854 -10.69 -14.52 5.47
N ALA A 855 -11.92 -13.80 5.06
CA ALA A 855 -11.80 -13.13 3.74
C ALA A 855 -10.97 -11.84 3.85
N ASP A 856 -9.78 -11.95 3.29
CA ASP A 856 -8.84 -10.82 3.54
C ASP A 856 -8.69 -9.96 2.28
N PHE A 857 -8.46 -8.62 2.58
CA PHE A 857 -8.03 -7.71 1.51
C PHE A 857 -6.54 -7.37 1.69
N ILE A 858 -5.76 -7.75 0.53
CA ILE A 858 -4.30 -7.54 0.68
C ILE A 858 -3.78 -6.73 -0.53
N ASP A 859 -3.14 -5.70 -0.08
CA ASP A 859 -2.53 -4.89 -1.15
C ASP A 859 -1.04 -4.69 -0.85
N GLY A 860 -0.18 -5.22 -1.93
CA GLY A 860 1.28 -5.26 -1.68
C GLY A 860 1.95 -3.92 -1.98
N GLY A 861 1.17 -2.97 -2.80
CA GLY A 861 1.75 -1.64 -3.14
C GLY A 861 3.07 -1.79 -3.90
N ALA A 862 3.95 -0.76 -4.04
CA ALA A 862 5.24 -0.78 -4.78
C ALA A 862 6.23 -1.76 -4.15
N GLY A 863 7.30 -2.50 -4.95
CA GLY A 863 8.25 -3.51 -4.41
C GLY A 863 7.79 -4.94 -4.76
N ASN A 864 8.81 -5.91 -4.67
CA ASN A 864 8.46 -7.33 -4.90
C ASN A 864 7.82 -7.97 -3.66
N ASP A 865 6.64 -8.08 -3.78
CA ASP A 865 5.92 -8.50 -2.55
C ASP A 865 5.53 -9.98 -2.66
N THR A 866 5.42 -10.63 -1.51
CA THR A 866 4.82 -11.98 -1.41
C THR A 866 3.48 -11.91 -0.67
N LEU A 867 2.54 -12.37 -1.45
CA LEU A 867 1.20 -12.26 -0.84
C LEU A 867 0.56 -13.65 -0.79
N ASP A 868 0.01 -13.88 0.38
CA ASP A 868 -0.72 -15.15 0.52
C ASP A 868 -2.08 -14.89 1.20
N GLY A 869 -3.14 -15.35 0.32
CA GLY A 869 -4.50 -15.00 0.79
C GLY A 869 -4.98 -15.98 1.86
N GLY A 870 -4.37 -17.27 1.96
CA GLY A 870 -4.77 -18.26 2.99
C GLY A 870 -6.15 -18.84 2.70
N ILE A 871 -6.80 -19.33 3.65
CA ILE A 871 -8.10 -20.01 3.46
C ILE A 871 -9.21 -18.97 3.23
N ASP A 872 -10.33 -19.24 2.31
CA ASP A 872 -11.54 -18.43 2.01
C ASP A 872 -11.27 -17.48 0.84
N ASN A 873 -12.39 -16.72 0.54
CA ASN A 873 -12.27 -15.88 -0.67
C ASN A 873 -11.51 -14.57 -0.37
N ASP A 874 -10.44 -14.51 -1.07
CA ASP A 874 -9.58 -13.35 -0.75
C ASP A 874 -9.40 -12.46 -2.00
N THR A 875 -8.99 -11.20 -1.72
CA THR A 875 -8.59 -10.29 -2.82
C THR A 875 -7.12 -9.88 -2.64
N LEU A 876 -6.39 -10.16 -3.74
CA LEU A 876 -4.95 -9.81 -3.64
C LEU A 876 -4.57 -8.88 -4.80
N ILE A 877 -3.80 -7.85 -4.33
CA ILE A 877 -3.30 -6.92 -5.35
C ILE A 877 -1.79 -6.75 -5.14
N GLY A 878 -0.97 -7.20 -6.25
CA GLY A 878 0.50 -7.21 -6.11
C GLY A 878 1.11 -5.82 -6.28
N GLY A 879 0.41 -4.87 -7.11
CA GLY A 879 0.91 -3.48 -7.31
C GLY A 879 2.25 -3.48 -8.06
N ASP A 880 3.17 -2.41 -8.01
CA ASP A 880 4.46 -2.33 -8.74
C ASP A 880 5.46 -3.35 -8.19
N GLY A 881 6.56 -3.89 -9.00
CA GLY A 881 7.56 -4.88 -8.55
C GLY A 881 7.11 -6.31 -8.92
N SER A 882 8.16 -7.22 -9.00
CA SER A 882 7.83 -8.64 -9.30
C SER A 882 7.27 -9.36 -8.07
N ASP A 883 6.00 -9.63 -8.19
CA ASP A 883 5.34 -10.12 -6.95
C ASP A 883 5.05 -11.62 -7.08
N LEU A 884 4.97 -12.31 -5.89
CA LEU A 884 4.51 -13.71 -5.80
C LEU A 884 3.15 -13.77 -5.07
N LEU A 885 2.23 -14.34 -5.86
CA LEU A 885 0.87 -14.28 -5.26
C LEU A 885 0.27 -15.69 -5.26
N THR A 886 -0.31 -16.02 -4.10
CA THR A 886 -1.14 -17.24 -4.07
C THR A 886 -2.46 -16.95 -3.33
N GLY A 887 -3.56 -17.29 -4.14
CA GLY A 887 -4.91 -16.97 -3.59
C GLY A 887 -5.31 -17.97 -2.50
N GLY A 888 -4.62 -19.24 -2.47
CA GLY A 888 -4.98 -20.30 -1.50
C GLY A 888 -6.38 -20.84 -1.77
N GLU A 889 -7.02 -21.52 -0.82
CA GLU A 889 -8.37 -22.13 -1.04
C GLU A 889 -9.43 -21.03 -1.24
N GLY A 890 -10.63 -21.38 -2.00
CA GLY A 890 -11.72 -20.42 -2.23
C GLY A 890 -11.53 -19.66 -3.56
N ALA A 891 -12.73 -19.05 -3.93
CA ALA A 891 -12.67 -18.25 -5.18
C ALA A 891 -12.00 -16.88 -4.92
N ASP A 892 -10.82 -16.79 -5.51
CA ASP A 892 -10.04 -15.58 -5.18
C ASP A 892 -9.97 -14.63 -6.38
N ILE A 893 -9.78 -13.34 -6.03
CA ILE A 893 -9.46 -12.34 -7.07
C ILE A 893 -7.99 -11.93 -6.90
N ILE A 894 -7.23 -12.14 -8.09
CA ILE A 894 -5.78 -11.90 -7.95
C ILE A 894 -5.33 -11.01 -9.11
N SER A 895 -4.61 -9.97 -8.62
CA SER A 895 -4.05 -9.10 -9.68
C SER A 895 -2.56 -8.89 -9.40
N GLY A 896 -1.69 -9.21 -10.52
CA GLY A 896 -0.22 -9.13 -10.38
C GLY A 896 0.32 -7.71 -10.56
N GLY A 897 -0.51 -6.76 -11.19
CA GLY A 897 -0.10 -5.33 -11.32
C GLY A 897 1.15 -5.19 -12.20
N ALA A 898 1.98 -4.08 -12.13
CA ALA A 898 3.12 -3.77 -13.03
C ALA A 898 4.29 -4.72 -12.78
N ASP A 899 5.23 -5.12 -13.80
CA ASP A 899 6.47 -5.92 -13.70
C ASP A 899 6.14 -7.42 -13.66
N GLN A 900 7.17 -8.28 -13.56
CA GLN A 900 6.97 -9.74 -13.72
C GLN A 900 6.45 -10.36 -12.41
N ASP A 901 5.24 -10.84 -12.61
CA ASP A 901 4.66 -11.42 -11.38
C ASP A 901 4.42 -12.92 -11.57
N THR A 902 4.52 -13.67 -10.49
CA THR A 902 4.20 -15.11 -10.52
C THR A 902 2.95 -15.39 -9.68
N ILE A 903 2.07 -15.98 -10.42
CA ILE A 903 0.85 -16.38 -9.71
C ILE A 903 0.80 -17.91 -9.69
N VAL A 904 0.71 -18.46 -8.44
CA VAL A 904 0.86 -19.93 -8.32
C VAL A 904 -0.53 -20.53 -8.12
N GLY A 905 -0.88 -21.51 -9.03
CA GLY A 905 -2.06 -22.37 -8.82
C GLY A 905 -3.36 -21.65 -9.20
N GLY A 906 -4.47 -22.25 -8.80
CA GLY A 906 -5.82 -21.69 -9.00
C GLY A 906 -6.89 -22.75 -8.64
N THR A 907 -7.84 -22.26 -7.90
CA THR A 907 -8.99 -23.16 -7.65
C THR A 907 -10.23 -22.67 -8.43
N ILE A 908 -11.23 -23.51 -8.39
CA ILE A 908 -12.44 -23.17 -9.19
C ILE A 908 -12.91 -21.76 -8.81
N GLY A 909 -13.19 -20.95 -9.94
CA GLY A 909 -13.84 -19.63 -9.71
C GLY A 909 -12.81 -18.51 -9.52
N ASP A 910 -11.44 -18.97 -9.54
CA ASP A 910 -10.43 -17.88 -9.44
C ASP A 910 -10.45 -16.99 -10.68
N VAL A 911 -10.16 -15.74 -10.33
CA VAL A 911 -9.96 -14.78 -11.45
C VAL A 911 -8.55 -14.19 -11.31
N VAL A 912 -7.72 -14.45 -12.45
CA VAL A 912 -6.29 -14.06 -12.33
C VAL A 912 -5.99 -13.06 -13.46
N ASP A 913 -5.39 -12.08 -12.86
CA ASP A 913 -4.98 -11.06 -13.84
C ASP A 913 -3.51 -10.70 -13.59
N GLY A 914 -2.62 -10.97 -14.68
CA GLY A 914 -1.17 -10.74 -14.54
C GLY A 914 -0.78 -9.27 -14.66
N GLY A 915 -1.78 -8.36 -15.25
CA GLY A 915 -1.54 -6.90 -15.38
C GLY A 915 -0.63 -6.59 -16.57
N ALA A 916 -0.94 -5.32 -17.24
CA ALA A 916 -0.27 -4.93 -18.50
C ALA A 916 0.82 -3.89 -18.21
N GLY A 917 0.94 -3.44 -16.95
CA GLY A 917 1.92 -2.41 -16.54
C GLY A 917 3.35 -2.91 -16.63
N GLY A 918 4.38 -2.06 -17.52
CA GLY A 918 5.82 -2.41 -17.65
C GLY A 918 6.10 -3.19 -18.95
N PHE A 919 5.03 -3.22 -19.96
CA PHE A 919 5.24 -3.88 -21.26
C PHE A 919 6.06 -2.96 -22.19
N ASP A 920 7.31 -3.57 -22.61
CA ASP A 920 8.19 -2.92 -23.60
C ASP A 920 8.21 -3.77 -24.90
N PRO A 921 7.94 -3.06 -26.08
CA PRO A 921 7.80 -3.72 -27.39
C PRO A 921 9.10 -4.40 -27.82
N ASP A 922 10.33 -4.19 -26.94
CA ASP A 922 11.57 -4.97 -27.13
C ASP A 922 11.55 -6.18 -26.18
N ALA A 923 11.30 -7.70 -26.58
CA ALA A 923 11.09 -8.90 -25.72
C ALA A 923 12.14 -8.95 -24.59
N GLY A 924 13.23 -8.29 -24.63
CA GLY A 924 14.41 -8.24 -23.73
C GLY A 924 14.33 -7.07 -22.75
N LEU A 925 13.27 -6.09 -22.92
CA LEU A 925 13.09 -4.98 -21.93
C LEU A 925 11.70 -5.05 -21.31
N ASN A 926 11.14 -6.33 -21.86
CA ASN A 926 9.78 -6.46 -21.32
C ASN A 926 9.85 -6.88 -19.84
N THR A 927 9.66 -5.99 -18.83
CA THR A 927 9.78 -6.31 -17.39
C THR A 927 8.44 -6.82 -16.85
N ASP A 928 7.57 -7.03 -17.93
CA ASP A 928 6.24 -7.40 -17.37
C ASP A 928 5.85 -8.77 -17.92
N THR A 929 6.81 -9.82 -17.68
CA THR A 929 6.41 -11.20 -18.05
C THR A 929 5.75 -11.88 -16.84
N ASP A 930 4.49 -12.06 -16.97
CA ASP A 930 3.79 -12.66 -15.82
C ASP A 930 3.66 -14.17 -16.03
N THR A 931 3.88 -14.90 -14.95
CA THR A 931 3.80 -16.37 -15.03
C THR A 931 2.60 -16.87 -14.22
N LEU A 932 1.84 -17.69 -14.98
CA LEU A 932 0.85 -18.49 -14.26
C LEU A 932 1.36 -19.93 -14.12
N ASP A 933 1.63 -20.28 -12.97
CA ASP A 933 2.24 -21.60 -12.70
C ASP A 933 1.12 -22.59 -12.32
N LEU A 934 0.89 -23.66 -13.25
CA LEU A 934 -0.24 -24.61 -13.05
C LEU A 934 0.32 -26.01 -12.80
N ARG A 935 1.55 -25.98 -12.61
CA ARG A 935 2.12 -27.31 -12.37
C ARG A 935 1.47 -27.95 -11.15
N GLY A 936 1.07 -29.17 -11.30
CA GLY A 936 0.41 -29.85 -10.16
C GLY A 936 -1.11 -29.91 -10.33
N LEU A 937 -1.54 -29.36 -11.63
CA LEU A 937 -2.99 -29.44 -11.96
C LEU A 937 -3.16 -30.19 -13.28
N ASN A 938 -4.46 -31.11 -13.34
CA ASN A 938 -4.89 -31.63 -14.68
C ASN A 938 -5.70 -30.55 -15.43
N PHE A 939 -5.08 -30.18 -16.70
CA PHE A 939 -5.77 -29.01 -17.29
C PHE A 939 -5.52 -28.98 -18.80
N ARG A 940 -6.58 -28.34 -19.32
CA ARG A 940 -6.35 -27.94 -20.73
C ARG A 940 -6.57 -26.44 -20.86
N LEU A 941 -5.80 -26.04 -21.77
CA LEU A 941 -5.95 -24.59 -22.00
C LEU A 941 -6.81 -24.34 -23.23
N SER A 942 -7.81 -23.52 -22.94
CA SER A 942 -8.60 -23.14 -24.13
C SER A 942 -8.80 -21.62 -24.17
N ASP A 943 -9.17 -21.12 -25.34
CA ASP A 943 -9.54 -19.70 -25.57
C ASP A 943 -8.33 -18.77 -25.31
N LEU A 944 -7.21 -19.26 -25.92
CA LEU A 944 -6.00 -18.43 -25.70
C LEU A 944 -5.96 -17.29 -26.73
N THR A 945 -5.96 -16.22 -26.27
CA THR A 945 -5.83 -15.07 -27.17
C THR A 945 -4.65 -14.19 -26.72
N PRO A 946 -3.96 -13.62 -27.83
CA PRO A 946 -2.88 -12.73 -27.39
C PRO A 946 -3.41 -11.62 -26.45
N ASP A 947 -2.89 -11.51 -25.56
CA ASP A 947 -3.31 -10.42 -24.65
C ASP A 947 -3.01 -9.04 -25.26
N SER A 948 -3.42 -7.85 -24.80
CA SER A 948 -3.57 -6.47 -25.31
C SER A 948 -2.23 -5.91 -25.80
N ASN A 949 -0.76 -6.37 -25.35
CA ASN A 949 0.53 -5.81 -25.84
C ASN A 949 1.36 -6.89 -26.54
N GLY A 950 0.53 -8.10 -26.87
CA GLY A 950 0.94 -9.03 -27.95
C GLY A 950 2.16 -9.86 -27.55
N ASN A 951 2.69 -9.81 -26.18
CA ASN A 951 3.84 -10.64 -25.74
C ASN A 951 3.37 -11.73 -24.78
N GLY A 952 1.82 -11.87 -24.59
CA GLY A 952 1.33 -12.89 -23.63
C GLY A 952 -0.04 -13.42 -24.07
N GLN A 953 -0.83 -14.16 -23.05
CA GLN A 953 -2.06 -14.81 -23.56
C GLN A 953 -3.16 -14.71 -22.50
N ASN A 954 -4.43 -14.49 -22.93
CA ASN A 954 -5.62 -14.70 -22.08
C ASN A 954 -6.26 -16.06 -22.39
N GLY A 955 -6.74 -16.53 -21.25
CA GLY A 955 -7.36 -17.84 -21.62
C GLY A 955 -8.07 -18.45 -20.43
N THR A 956 -8.52 -19.52 -20.72
CA THR A 956 -9.27 -20.24 -19.66
C THR A 956 -8.56 -21.56 -19.36
N VAL A 957 -8.44 -21.65 -18.04
CA VAL A 957 -7.91 -22.98 -17.69
C VAL A 957 -9.08 -23.90 -17.28
N THR A 958 -9.19 -25.01 -18.01
CA THR A 958 -10.19 -26.00 -17.59
C THR A 958 -9.51 -27.12 -16.79
N LEU A 959 -10.03 -27.20 -15.63
CA LEU A 959 -9.42 -28.24 -14.78
C LEU A 959 -10.15 -29.58 -14.95
N PHE A 960 -9.47 -30.66 -15.11
CA PHE A 960 -10.06 -31.98 -15.35
C PHE A 960 -9.77 -32.89 -14.16
N ASP A 961 -10.73 -33.48 -13.95
CA ASP A 961 -10.46 -34.51 -12.92
C ASP A 961 -9.63 -35.65 -13.53
N THR A 962 -9.35 -36.65 -13.00
CA THR A 962 -8.40 -37.71 -13.43
C THR A 962 -8.98 -38.51 -14.59
N SER A 963 -10.37 -38.53 -15.07
CA SER A 963 -11.08 -39.28 -16.14
C SER A 963 -11.18 -38.45 -17.42
N GLY A 964 -10.64 -37.27 -17.59
CA GLY A 964 -10.52 -36.40 -18.79
C GLY A 964 -11.75 -35.51 -18.95
N ASN A 965 -12.66 -35.65 -17.53
CA ASN A 965 -13.82 -34.73 -17.61
C ASN A 965 -13.48 -33.36 -16.98
N PRO A 966 -14.01 -32.51 -17.48
CA PRO A 966 -13.71 -31.17 -16.95
C PRO A 966 -14.38 -30.94 -15.59
N THR A 967 -13.58 -30.32 -14.26
CA THR A 967 -14.13 -30.10 -12.90
C THR A 967 -14.42 -28.62 -12.67
N GLY A 968 -14.14 -27.96 -13.68
CA GLY A 968 -14.45 -26.52 -13.55
C GLY A 968 -13.33 -25.67 -14.15
N THR A 969 -13.69 -24.37 -14.06
CA THR A 969 -12.69 -23.55 -14.80
C THR A 969 -12.33 -22.33 -13.95
N PHE A 970 -11.18 -21.79 -14.33
CA PHE A 970 -10.94 -20.38 -13.96
C PHE A 970 -10.24 -19.65 -15.10
N THR A 971 -10.31 -18.34 -14.86
CA THR A 971 -9.85 -17.57 -16.04
C THR A 971 -8.59 -16.79 -15.67
N PHE A 972 -7.80 -16.48 -16.84
CA PHE A 972 -6.64 -15.60 -16.61
C PHE A 972 -6.50 -14.62 -17.78
N THR A 973 -5.98 -13.50 -17.34
CA THR A 973 -5.75 -12.47 -18.37
C THR A 973 -4.35 -11.87 -18.17
N GLU A 974 -3.62 -11.49 -19.31
CA GLU A 974 -2.33 -10.77 -19.32
C GLU A 974 -1.23 -11.64 -18.71
N ILE A 975 -1.14 -12.98 -19.22
CA ILE A 975 -0.09 -13.91 -18.72
C ILE A 975 0.83 -14.27 -19.89
N GLU A 976 2.18 -14.16 -19.62
CA GLU A 976 3.16 -14.37 -20.71
C GLU A 976 3.73 -15.79 -20.65
N ASN A 977 3.69 -16.41 -19.32
CA ASN A 977 4.23 -17.77 -19.19
C ASN A 977 3.26 -18.62 -18.35
N ILE A 978 2.88 -19.80 -19.00
CA ILE A 978 2.05 -20.76 -18.23
C ILE A 978 2.88 -22.02 -17.99
N LEU A 979 3.06 -22.34 -16.83
CA LEU A 979 3.82 -23.55 -16.50
C LEU A 979 2.86 -24.69 -16.16
N GLY A 980 3.13 -26.00 -16.82
CA GLY A 980 2.30 -27.22 -16.66
C GLY A 980 2.05 -27.89 -18.01
N THR A 981 1.63 -29.36 -17.93
CA THR A 981 1.39 -30.08 -19.21
C THR A 981 -0.10 -30.35 -19.39
N GLU A 982 -0.59 -30.02 -20.77
CA GLU A 982 -2.03 -30.25 -21.02
C GLU A 982 -2.33 -31.75 -21.13
N MET A 983 -3.32 -32.26 -20.78
CA MET A 983 -3.82 -33.61 -21.13
C MET A 983 -3.89 -33.80 -22.66
N PRO A 984 -3.68 -35.30 -23.63
CA PRO A 984 -3.38 -35.57 -25.05
C PRO A 984 -4.63 -35.42 -25.93
N GLU A 985 -4.30 -35.34 -27.42
CA GLU A 985 -5.18 -34.82 -28.49
C GLU A 985 -5.62 -35.97 -29.40
N LEU A 986 -6.62 -36.28 -29.89
CA LEU A 986 -7.12 -37.18 -30.95
C LEU A 986 -6.16 -37.26 -32.14
N ASP A 987 -5.76 -38.55 -33.03
CA ASP A 987 -4.56 -38.76 -33.86
C ASP A 987 -4.96 -38.92 -35.34
N GLY A 988 -6.19 -39.10 -35.96
CA GLY A 988 -6.58 -38.87 -37.37
C GLY A 988 -6.70 -40.17 -38.17
N ILE A 989 -6.29 -41.06 -37.52
CA ILE A 989 -6.55 -42.35 -38.19
C ILE A 989 -7.85 -42.94 -37.61
N VAL A 990 -8.53 -43.40 -39.11
CA VAL A 990 -9.79 -44.03 -38.68
C VAL A 990 -9.59 -45.55 -38.70
N SER A 991 -9.56 -45.77 -37.44
CA SER A 991 -9.13 -47.18 -37.33
C SER A 991 -10.32 -48.07 -37.00
N GLY A 992 -10.59 -49.37 -38.25
CA GLY A 992 -11.69 -50.33 -38.01
C GLY A 992 -11.19 -51.51 -37.16
N ASP A 993 -12.09 -52.35 -36.98
CA ASP A 993 -11.61 -53.52 -36.20
C ASP A 993 -11.69 -54.79 -37.04
N ALA A 994 -11.64 -56.06 -36.52
CA ALA A 994 -11.43 -57.31 -37.29
C ALA A 994 -12.78 -57.83 -37.84
N THR A 995 -13.92 -57.18 -37.93
CA THR A 995 -15.23 -57.57 -38.47
C THR A 995 -15.57 -56.71 -39.69
N GLY A 996 -16.72 -57.13 -40.45
CA GLY A 996 -17.07 -56.30 -41.63
C GLY A 996 -17.59 -54.92 -41.24
N ASN A 997 -16.71 -53.89 -41.71
CA ASN A 997 -17.05 -52.52 -41.28
C ASN A 997 -17.46 -51.65 -42.49
N LEU A 998 -18.66 -51.00 -42.13
CA LEU A 998 -18.93 -49.91 -43.10
C LEU A 998 -18.26 -48.61 -42.63
N ILE A 999 -17.15 -48.49 -43.28
CA ILE A 999 -16.37 -47.32 -42.80
C ILE A 999 -16.60 -46.15 -43.78
N ASP A 1000 -17.53 -45.47 -43.20
CA ASP A 1000 -17.93 -44.29 -44.00
C ASP A 1000 -17.95 -43.05 -43.11
N GLU A 1001 -18.39 -42.24 -43.36
CA GLU A 1001 -18.21 -40.96 -42.64
C GLU A 1001 -18.80 -41.04 -41.23
N ASN A 1002 -19.47 -41.91 -40.52
CA ASN A 1002 -20.13 -41.95 -39.20
C ASN A 1002 -19.46 -43.01 -38.33
N TYR A 1003 -18.29 -43.16 -38.41
CA TYR A 1003 -17.64 -44.26 -37.68
C TYR A 1003 -17.03 -43.73 -36.37
N THR A 1004 -17.05 -44.34 -34.77
CA THR A 1004 -16.60 -43.85 -33.43
C THR A 1004 -15.71 -44.89 -32.77
N GLY A 1005 -15.41 -45.85 -33.39
CA GLY A 1005 -14.66 -46.99 -32.85
C GLY A 1005 -13.16 -46.73 -32.87
N ASP A 1006 -12.70 -45.45 -32.69
CA ASP A 1006 -11.27 -45.06 -32.79
C ASP A 1006 -10.74 -44.73 -31.39
N PRO A 1007 -9.42 -45.07 -30.67
CA PRO A 1007 -8.73 -44.91 -29.39
C PRO A 1007 -8.31 -43.45 -29.14
N GLU A 1008 -8.29 -42.66 -29.96
CA GLU A 1008 -7.94 -41.23 -29.87
C GLU A 1008 -9.16 -40.35 -30.18
N GLY A 1009 -10.35 -41.40 -30.53
CA GLY A 1009 -11.67 -40.75 -30.75
C GLY A 1009 -11.75 -40.05 -32.12
N ASP A 1010 -11.09 -40.82 -33.46
CA ASP A 1010 -11.01 -40.23 -34.82
C ASP A 1010 -12.15 -40.76 -35.72
N LEU A 1011 -12.74 -40.11 -36.91
CA LEU A 1011 -13.90 -40.47 -37.76
C LEU A 1011 -13.58 -40.09 -39.20
N ILE A 1012 -14.27 -40.92 -40.54
CA ILE A 1012 -14.12 -40.60 -41.98
C ILE A 1012 -14.81 -39.25 -42.27
N ASP A 1013 -14.09 -38.92 -43.05
CA ASP A 1013 -14.57 -37.64 -43.61
C ASP A 1013 -14.96 -36.67 -42.49
N ARG A 1014 -14.35 -36.83 -40.80
CA ARG A 1014 -14.35 -35.91 -39.65
C ARG A 1014 -12.94 -35.32 -39.46
N PRO A 1015 -13.39 -34.58 -39.30
CA PRO A 1015 -12.07 -33.92 -39.37
C PRO A 1015 -11.13 -34.39 -38.25
N ASP A 1016 -11.08 -35.15 -37.72
CA ASP A 1016 -10.23 -35.57 -36.59
C ASP A 1016 -9.00 -36.33 -37.08
N GLN A 1017 -8.84 -36.50 -38.38
CA GLN A 1017 -7.61 -37.09 -38.94
C GLN A 1017 -6.42 -36.11 -38.79
N VAL A 1018 -5.48 -36.87 -38.27
CA VAL A 1018 -4.28 -36.09 -37.95
C VAL A 1018 -3.06 -36.90 -38.42
N VAL A 1019 -2.53 -36.55 -39.53
CA VAL A 1019 -1.17 -37.06 -39.80
C VAL A 1019 -0.13 -36.05 -39.31
N ASN A 1020 0.54 -36.37 -38.34
CA ASN A 1020 1.57 -35.45 -37.79
C ASN A 1020 0.93 -34.24 -37.10
N GLY A 1021 -0.49 -34.53 -36.63
CA GLY A 1021 -1.10 -33.41 -35.87
C GLY A 1021 -2.04 -32.57 -36.76
N THR A 1022 -2.12 -32.92 -37.96
CA THR A 1022 -3.02 -32.07 -38.77
C THR A 1022 -4.10 -32.97 -39.40
N PRO A 1023 -4.94 -32.52 -38.86
CA PRO A 1023 -6.17 -32.84 -39.62
C PRO A 1023 -6.11 -32.32 -41.05
N ILE A 1024 -5.49 -33.14 -42.08
CA ILE A 1024 -5.25 -32.91 -43.54
C ILE A 1024 -6.61 -32.76 -44.23
N GLY A 1025 -7.47 -31.67 -44.19
CA GLY A 1025 -8.50 -31.38 -45.21
C GLY A 1025 -8.73 -32.56 -46.17
N THR A 1026 -10.16 -32.50 -46.98
CA THR A 1026 -11.58 -32.70 -46.61
C THR A 1026 -12.14 -33.91 -47.38
N ASP A 1027 -10.83 -34.80 -47.58
CA ASP A 1027 -11.61 -36.01 -47.99
C ASP A 1027 -10.68 -37.21 -48.05
N GLY A 1028 -9.22 -36.68 -47.94
CA GLY A 1028 -8.35 -37.87 -48.01
C GLY A 1028 -8.27 -38.58 -46.65
N ASP A 1029 -8.34 -39.68 -46.65
CA ASP A 1029 -8.46 -40.45 -45.40
C ASP A 1029 -7.53 -41.67 -45.46
N VAL A 1030 -7.13 -41.56 -44.13
CA VAL A 1030 -6.41 -42.85 -44.02
C VAL A 1030 -7.27 -43.81 -43.19
N VAL A 1031 -7.51 -44.86 -44.07
CA VAL A 1031 -8.46 -45.78 -43.38
C VAL A 1031 -7.81 -47.16 -43.31
N GLN A 1032 -7.83 -47.34 -42.12
CA GLN A 1032 -7.43 -48.75 -41.93
C GLN A 1032 -8.63 -49.58 -41.45
N ALA A 1033 -9.19 -50.54 -42.73
CA ALA A 1033 -10.55 -51.07 -42.48
C ALA A 1033 -10.49 -52.34 -41.62
N GLY A 1034 -9.14 -52.96 -41.61
CA GLY A 1034 -8.89 -54.13 -40.75
C GLY A 1034 -9.51 -55.40 -41.34
N GLY A 1035 -9.84 -56.53 -40.76
CA GLY A 1035 -10.38 -57.83 -41.22
C GLY A 1035 -11.85 -57.73 -41.63
N GLY A 1036 -12.54 -58.96 -42.52
CA GLY A 1036 -13.97 -58.97 -42.92
C GLY A 1036 -14.18 -58.28 -44.28
N ASN A 1037 -15.52 -58.47 -44.80
CA ASN A 1037 -15.79 -57.81 -46.10
C ASN A 1037 -16.22 -56.35 -45.89
N ASP A 1038 -15.36 -55.41 -46.31
CA ASP A 1038 -15.55 -53.99 -45.93
C ASP A 1038 -15.89 -53.15 -47.18
N THR A 1039 -16.74 -52.31 -46.80
CA THR A 1039 -17.02 -51.33 -47.87
C THR A 1039 -16.53 -49.94 -47.44
N VAL A 1040 -15.61 -49.51 -48.35
CA VAL A 1040 -15.03 -48.22 -47.91
C VAL A 1040 -15.29 -47.17 -49.01
N PHE A 1041 -15.89 -46.24 -48.51
CA PHE A 1041 -16.03 -45.08 -49.41
C PHE A 1041 -15.17 -43.93 -48.89
N ALA A 1042 -14.18 -43.74 -49.90
CA ALA A 1042 -13.14 -42.84 -49.32
C ALA A 1042 -13.41 -41.38 -49.73
N ARG A 1043 -14.36 -41.48 -50.91
CA ARG A 1043 -14.87 -40.18 -51.39
C ARG A 1043 -13.73 -39.36 -52.01
N ASP A 1044 -13.99 -38.31 -52.48
CA ASP A 1044 -13.03 -37.44 -53.19
C ASP A 1044 -11.72 -37.31 -52.40
N GLY A 1045 -10.63 -37.15 -53.02
CA GLY A 1045 -9.34 -36.96 -52.32
C GLY A 1045 -8.42 -38.18 -52.55
N ASP A 1046 -7.28 -37.75 -52.33
CA ASP A 1046 -6.34 -38.89 -52.53
C ASP A 1046 -6.34 -39.80 -51.29
N ASP A 1047 -6.74 -40.69 -51.38
CA ASP A 1047 -6.98 -41.54 -50.18
C ASP A 1047 -6.09 -42.79 -50.28
N THR A 1048 -5.88 -42.93 -48.99
CA THR A 1048 -5.25 -44.26 -48.90
C THR A 1048 -6.16 -45.22 -48.12
N VAL A 1049 -6.43 -46.32 -48.93
CA VAL A 1049 -7.37 -47.22 -48.24
C VAL A 1049 -6.80 -48.64 -48.28
N TYR A 1050 -6.85 -48.95 -47.02
CA TYR A 1050 -6.41 -50.36 -46.94
C TYR A 1050 -7.63 -51.24 -46.60
N GLY A 1051 -7.99 -52.37 -47.74
CA GLY A 1051 -9.27 -53.12 -47.62
C GLY A 1051 -9.15 -54.24 -46.59
N GLY A 1052 -7.79 -54.67 -46.37
CA GLY A 1052 -7.52 -55.78 -45.44
C GLY A 1052 -8.09 -57.11 -45.95
N THR A 1053 -8.27 -58.27 -45.21
CA THR A 1053 -8.78 -59.58 -45.64
C THR A 1053 -10.27 -59.50 -46.00
N GLY A 1054 -10.87 -60.59 -47.02
CA GLY A 1054 -12.29 -60.57 -47.42
C GLY A 1054 -12.47 -59.88 -48.79
N ASP A 1055 -13.78 -60.09 -49.27
CA ASP A 1055 -14.02 -59.44 -50.58
C ASP A 1055 -14.47 -57.97 -50.40
N ASP A 1056 -13.63 -56.98 -50.92
CA ASP A 1056 -13.86 -55.58 -50.50
C ASP A 1056 -14.20 -54.73 -51.75
N VAL A 1057 -14.97 -53.78 -51.33
CA VAL A 1057 -15.25 -52.78 -52.39
C VAL A 1057 -14.62 -51.44 -51.97
N LEU A 1058 -13.66 -50.99 -53.01
CA LEU A 1058 -12.97 -49.72 -52.62
C LEU A 1058 -13.14 -48.69 -53.74
N ASN A 1059 -13.49 -47.68 -53.26
CA ASN A 1059 -13.71 -46.64 -54.28
C ASN A 1059 -12.97 -45.35 -53.87
N GLY A 1060 -12.08 -45.04 -55.10
CA GLY A 1060 -11.13 -43.95 -54.72
C GLY A 1060 -11.66 -42.57 -55.15
N GLU A 1061 -12.53 -42.66 -56.29
CA GLU A 1061 -13.19 -41.45 -56.83
C GLU A 1061 -12.16 -40.38 -57.18
N ALA A 1062 -12.37 -39.23 -57.49
CA ALA A 1062 -11.43 -38.20 -57.98
C ALA A 1062 -10.18 -38.11 -57.10
N GLY A 1063 -8.97 -37.97 -57.67
CA GLY A 1063 -7.71 -37.88 -56.91
C GLY A 1063 -6.79 -39.09 -57.23
N ASN A 1064 -5.50 -38.63 -56.91
CA ASN A 1064 -4.59 -39.78 -57.13
C ASN A 1064 -4.64 -40.77 -55.97
N ASP A 1065 -5.27 -41.69 -56.05
CA ASP A 1065 -5.54 -42.56 -54.89
C ASP A 1065 -4.67 -43.82 -54.98
N ILE A 1066 -4.61 -44.17 -53.65
CA ILE A 1066 -3.95 -45.48 -53.59
C ILE A 1066 -4.93 -46.48 -52.96
N LEU A 1067 -5.18 -47.54 -53.79
CA LEU A 1067 -6.18 -48.50 -53.26
C LEU A 1067 -5.58 -49.91 -53.31
N TYR A 1068 -5.69 -50.35 -52.02
CA TYR A 1068 -5.16 -51.73 -51.94
C TYR A 1068 -6.31 -52.69 -51.59
N GLY A 1069 -6.57 -53.78 -52.67
CA GLY A 1069 -7.70 -54.72 -52.45
C GLY A 1069 -7.29 -55.84 -51.49
N GLU A 1070 -5.99 -56.13 -51.41
CA GLU A 1070 -5.33 -57.18 -50.61
C GLU A 1070 -6.05 -58.53 -50.78
N SER A 1071 -6.28 -59.50 -50.00
CA SER A 1071 -6.83 -60.85 -50.24
C SER A 1071 -8.32 -60.77 -50.61
N GLY A 1072 -8.87 -61.91 -51.53
CA GLY A 1072 -10.30 -61.95 -51.92
C GLY A 1072 -10.53 -61.32 -53.30
N ASP A 1073 -11.85 -61.62 -53.74
CA ASP A 1073 -12.16 -60.99 -55.05
C ASP A 1073 -12.64 -59.55 -54.87
N ASP A 1074 -11.85 -58.55 -55.47
CA ASP A 1074 -12.10 -57.15 -55.06
C ASP A 1074 -12.45 -56.30 -56.30
N THR A 1075 -13.12 -55.34 -55.95
CA THR A 1075 -13.40 -54.35 -57.01
C THR A 1075 -12.79 -53.00 -56.63
N LEU A 1076 -11.91 -52.46 -57.68
CA LEU A 1076 -11.26 -51.17 -57.35
C LEU A 1076 -11.50 -50.17 -58.48
N VAL A 1077 -11.80 -49.01 -58.08
CA VAL A 1077 -12.01 -47.97 -59.10
C VAL A 1077 -11.19 -46.74 -58.69
N GLY A 1078 -10.32 -46.40 -59.80
CA GLY A 1078 -9.35 -45.34 -59.43
C GLY A 1078 -9.93 -43.95 -59.62
N GLY A 1079 -10.77 -43.80 -60.71
CA GLY A 1079 -11.46 -42.50 -60.94
C GLY A 1079 -10.50 -41.47 -61.55
N ALA A 1080 -10.65 -40.27 -61.67
CA ALA A 1080 -9.90 -39.21 -62.36
C ALA A 1080 -8.47 -39.10 -61.82
N ASP A 1081 -7.46 -38.80 -62.74
CA ASP A 1081 -6.05 -38.51 -62.37
C ASP A 1081 -5.25 -39.81 -62.23
N ASN A 1082 -3.99 -39.38 -61.72
CA ASN A 1082 -3.14 -40.59 -61.82
C ASN A 1082 -3.27 -41.46 -60.55
N ASP A 1083 -3.69 -42.65 -60.67
CA ASP A 1083 -3.99 -43.48 -59.49
C ASP A 1083 -3.14 -44.76 -59.54
N THR A 1084 -3.08 -45.20 -58.34
CA THR A 1084 -2.39 -46.49 -58.23
C THR A 1084 -3.36 -47.53 -57.66
N LEU A 1085 -3.54 -48.70 -58.44
CA LEU A 1085 -4.48 -49.74 -57.97
C LEU A 1085 -3.75 -51.09 -57.95
N VAL A 1086 -4.03 -51.62 -56.78
CA VAL A 1086 -3.45 -52.98 -56.67
C VAL A 1086 -4.55 -53.94 -56.22
N GLY A 1087 -4.82 -55.08 -57.19
CA GLY A 1087 -6.01 -55.94 -56.98
C GLY A 1087 -5.73 -56.99 -55.90
N GLY A 1088 -4.40 -57.41 -55.79
CA GLY A 1088 -4.00 -58.46 -54.82
C GLY A 1088 -4.55 -59.83 -55.23
N SER A 1089 -4.60 -60.95 -54.41
CA SER A 1089 -5.06 -62.31 -54.74
C SER A 1089 -6.56 -62.32 -55.08
N GLY A 1090 -7.08 -63.44 -56.01
CA GLY A 1090 -8.52 -63.50 -56.40
C GLY A 1090 -8.76 -62.84 -57.77
N SER A 1091 -10.01 -63.17 -58.22
CA SER A 1091 -10.33 -62.53 -59.52
C SER A 1091 -10.84 -61.10 -59.32
N ASP A 1092 -10.03 -60.08 -59.93
CA ASP A 1092 -10.31 -58.68 -59.54
C ASP A 1092 -10.71 -57.86 -60.77
N SER A 1093 -11.45 -56.93 -60.47
CA SER A 1093 -11.83 -55.98 -61.53
C SER A 1093 -11.25 -54.59 -61.22
N LEU A 1094 -10.39 -54.01 -62.27
CA LEU A 1094 -9.71 -52.74 -61.93
C LEU A 1094 -9.90 -51.74 -63.07
N ASP A 1095 -10.15 -50.54 -62.67
CA ASP A 1095 -10.36 -49.48 -63.68
C ASP A 1095 -9.59 -48.22 -63.23
N GLY A 1096 -8.69 -47.82 -64.32
CA GLY A 1096 -7.76 -46.74 -63.90
C GLY A 1096 -8.37 -45.36 -64.11
N GLY A 1097 -9.32 -45.21 -65.04
CA GLY A 1097 -10.02 -43.92 -65.27
C GLY A 1097 -9.07 -42.89 -65.89
N ASP A 1098 -9.32 -41.58 -65.96
CA ASP A 1098 -8.50 -40.53 -66.61
C ASP A 1098 -7.12 -40.41 -65.96
N GLY A 1099 -5.99 -39.84 -66.74
CA GLY A 1099 -4.66 -39.65 -66.14
C GLY A 1099 -3.76 -40.87 -66.40
N ASP A 1100 -2.48 -40.49 -66.04
CA ASP A 1100 -1.54 -41.63 -66.22
C ASP A 1100 -1.53 -42.55 -64.99
N ASP A 1101 -2.03 -43.82 -65.13
CA ASP A 1101 -2.30 -44.65 -63.94
C ASP A 1101 -1.32 -45.84 -63.93
N LYS A 1102 -1.12 -46.17 -62.71
CA LYS A 1102 -0.37 -47.43 -62.51
C LYS A 1102 -1.30 -48.52 -61.98
N ILE A 1103 -1.37 -49.80 -62.76
CA ILE A 1103 -2.36 -50.81 -62.33
C ILE A 1103 -1.69 -52.19 -62.35
N THR A 1104 -1.88 -52.76 -61.19
CA THR A 1104 -1.37 -54.14 -61.11
C THR A 1104 -2.51 -55.08 -60.69
N GLY A 1105 -2.76 -56.27 -61.52
CA GLY A 1105 -3.91 -57.16 -61.27
C GLY A 1105 -3.67 -58.06 -60.07
N ASP A 1106 -2.28 -58.34 -59.66
CA ASP A 1106 -2.00 -59.24 -58.52
C ASP A 1106 -1.03 -58.57 -57.55
N THR A 1107 -0.66 -59.12 -56.44
CA THR A 1107 0.24 -58.54 -55.42
C THR A 1107 1.63 -58.27 -56.03
N PRO A 1108 2.08 -56.94 -55.88
CA PRO A 1108 3.37 -56.47 -56.42
C PRO A 1108 4.55 -57.31 -55.89
N GLY A 1109 5.27 -58.09 -56.74
CA GLY A 1109 6.44 -58.94 -56.37
C GLY A 1109 6.10 -60.42 -56.52
N VAL A 1110 4.83 -60.78 -56.84
CA VAL A 1110 4.67 -62.16 -57.34
C VAL A 1110 5.01 -62.20 -58.84
N THR A 1111 6.26 -61.66 -59.29
CA THR A 1111 6.75 -62.12 -60.60
C THR A 1111 6.42 -63.60 -60.83
N GLY A 1112 5.12 -63.93 -61.06
CA GLY A 1112 5.04 -65.31 -61.59
C GLY A 1112 6.40 -66.01 -61.63
N VAL A 1113 7.02 -66.37 -60.58
CA VAL A 1113 8.16 -67.26 -60.85
C VAL A 1113 8.41 -67.39 -62.35
N PRO A 1114 9.47 -66.82 -63.16
CA PRO A 1114 9.84 -67.73 -64.26
C PRO A 1114 10.05 -69.17 -63.75
N ASP A 1115 9.04 -69.99 -63.76
CA ASP A 1115 9.51 -71.39 -63.64
C ASP A 1115 10.99 -71.52 -64.00
N ALA A 1116 12.02 -71.18 -63.27
CA ALA A 1116 13.35 -71.82 -63.38
C ALA A 1116 13.22 -73.33 -63.11
N ASP A 1117 13.19 -74.21 -64.28
CA ASP A 1117 14.06 -75.29 -64.80
C ASP A 1117 13.29 -76.61 -64.79
N LEU A 1118 12.43 -76.79 -65.81
CA LEU A 1118 12.44 -78.17 -66.37
C LEU A 1118 12.74 -78.13 -67.87
N PRO A 1119 13.75 -79.00 -68.28
CA PRO A 1119 14.27 -79.24 -69.64
C PRO A 1119 13.14 -79.41 -70.66
N LEU A 1120 13.22 -78.50 -71.76
CA LEU A 1120 12.69 -78.47 -73.14
C LEU A 1120 11.78 -79.67 -73.41
N ILE A 1121 10.52 -79.59 -72.98
CA ILE A 1121 9.56 -80.55 -73.59
C ILE A 1121 8.55 -79.75 -74.40
N THR A 1122 8.58 -79.80 -75.79
CA THR A 1122 7.81 -79.80 -77.04
C THR A 1122 6.31 -80.00 -76.78
N THR A 1123 5.65 -79.42 -75.64
CA THR A 1123 4.18 -79.24 -75.67
C THR A 1123 3.85 -77.81 -75.22
N PRO A 1124 2.99 -76.98 -76.08
CA PRO A 1124 2.64 -75.55 -75.98
C PRO A 1124 2.28 -75.15 -74.55
N PHE A 1125 3.19 -74.67 -73.58
CA PHE A 1125 3.24 -73.68 -72.48
C PHE A 1125 2.14 -73.95 -71.46
N ASP A 1126 2.29 -74.92 -70.35
CA ASP A 1126 1.86 -74.97 -68.93
C ASP A 1126 0.95 -73.79 -68.59
N GLN A 1127 -0.26 -73.95 -69.02
CA GLN A 1127 -1.60 -73.38 -68.75
C GLN A 1127 -1.91 -73.45 -67.26
N ASP A 1128 -1.08 -72.71 -66.30
CA ASP A 1128 -2.03 -72.42 -65.19
C ASP A 1128 -3.26 -73.34 -65.25
N PRO A 1129 -3.27 -74.72 -64.34
CA PRO A 1129 -4.37 -75.71 -64.35
C PRO A 1129 -5.75 -75.03 -64.33
N ASN A 1130 -5.78 -73.79 -64.06
CA ASN A 1130 -7.07 -73.07 -64.14
C ASN A 1130 -6.84 -71.60 -64.53
N PRO A 1131 -6.49 -71.51 -65.76
CA PRO A 1131 -6.11 -70.20 -66.33
C PRO A 1131 -7.21 -69.15 -66.15
N ASP A 1132 -8.35 -69.78 -65.45
CA ASP A 1132 -9.46 -68.81 -65.33
C ASP A 1132 -9.80 -68.57 -63.85
N ASP A 1133 -9.15 -69.01 -62.83
CA ASP A 1133 -9.60 -69.01 -61.42
C ASP A 1133 -9.16 -67.74 -60.71
N ASN A 1134 -8.57 -66.71 -61.51
CA ASN A 1134 -8.27 -65.38 -60.95
C ASN A 1134 -8.05 -64.37 -62.09
N LYS A 1135 -8.87 -64.77 -62.99
CA LYS A 1135 -8.73 -63.91 -64.18
C LYS A 1135 -9.15 -62.46 -63.84
N ASP A 1136 -8.18 -61.54 -64.32
CA ASP A 1136 -8.49 -60.12 -64.03
C ASP A 1136 -8.93 -59.37 -65.29
N THR A 1137 -9.77 -58.46 -65.02
CA THR A 1137 -10.15 -57.53 -66.10
C THR A 1137 -9.62 -56.12 -65.79
N ILE A 1138 -8.75 -55.57 -66.86
CA ILE A 1138 -8.07 -54.29 -66.52
C ILE A 1138 -8.27 -53.30 -67.66
N ASN A 1139 -8.62 -52.11 -67.22
CA ASN A 1139 -8.77 -51.00 -68.19
C ASN A 1139 -7.97 -49.78 -67.72
N GLY A 1140 -7.06 -49.35 -68.77
CA GLY A 1140 -6.12 -48.28 -68.34
C GLY A 1140 -6.74 -46.89 -68.46
N GLY A 1141 -7.75 -46.75 -69.40
CA GLY A 1141 -8.46 -45.47 -69.56
C GLY A 1141 -7.56 -44.42 -70.23
N ALA A 1142 -7.90 -42.96 -70.30
CA ALA A 1142 -7.13 -41.87 -70.95
C ALA A 1142 -5.80 -41.63 -70.26
N GLY A 1143 -4.60 -41.05 -71.10
CA GLY A 1143 -3.26 -40.82 -70.52
C GLY A 1143 -2.31 -42.01 -70.81
N ASN A 1144 -1.05 -41.66 -70.42
CA ASN A 1144 -0.05 -42.72 -70.66
C ASN A 1144 0.03 -43.66 -69.45
N ASP A 1145 -0.45 -44.94 -69.57
CA ASP A 1145 -0.63 -45.80 -68.38
C ASP A 1145 0.39 -46.94 -68.41
N THR A 1146 0.65 -47.32 -67.22
CA THR A 1146 1.50 -48.51 -67.06
C THR A 1146 0.68 -49.65 -66.43
N ILE A 1147 0.59 -50.95 -67.17
CA ILE A 1147 -0.33 -52.01 -66.70
C ILE A 1147 0.45 -53.33 -66.67
N ASP A 1148 0.27 -53.87 -65.56
CA ASP A 1148 0.80 -55.24 -65.42
C ASP A 1148 -0.33 -56.21 -65.04
N GLY A 1149 -0.60 -57.28 -66.02
CA GLY A 1149 -1.81 -58.12 -65.88
C GLY A 1149 -1.54 -59.32 -64.97
N GLY A 1150 -0.17 -59.45 -64.70
CA GLY A 1150 0.18 -60.53 -63.76
C GLY A 1150 -0.22 -61.90 -64.32
N ASP A 1151 -0.55 -63.03 -63.48
CA ASP A 1151 -0.88 -64.41 -63.88
C ASP A 1151 -2.35 -64.52 -64.33
N ASP A 1152 -2.65 -65.64 -65.42
CA ASP A 1152 -4.02 -66.05 -65.83
C ASP A 1152 -4.46 -65.28 -67.09
N ALA A 1153 -5.55 -65.97 -67.67
CA ALA A 1153 -5.95 -65.40 -68.99
C ALA A 1153 -6.71 -64.09 -68.81
N ASP A 1154 -5.95 -62.90 -68.75
CA ASP A 1154 -6.54 -61.59 -68.39
C ASP A 1154 -6.99 -60.85 -69.65
N LEU A 1155 -7.92 -60.12 -69.39
CA LEU A 1155 -8.37 -59.17 -70.44
C LEU A 1155 -7.88 -57.76 -70.12
N ILE A 1156 -6.99 -57.15 -71.20
CA ILE A 1156 -6.36 -55.86 -70.85
C ILE A 1156 -6.58 -54.88 -72.02
N ASP A 1157 -7.02 -53.73 -71.55
CA ASP A 1157 -7.21 -52.64 -72.53
C ASP A 1157 -6.48 -51.38 -72.05
N GLY A 1158 -5.48 -50.92 -72.97
CA GLY A 1158 -4.60 -49.81 -72.53
C GLY A 1158 -5.29 -48.45 -72.67
N GLY A 1159 -6.25 -48.41 -73.62
CA GLY A 1159 -7.05 -47.16 -73.78
C GLY A 1159 -6.24 -46.07 -74.48
N ILE A 1160 -6.65 -44.69 -74.46
CA ILE A 1160 -6.04 -43.55 -75.20
C ILE A 1160 -4.70 -43.18 -74.55
N GLY A 1161 -3.53 -42.60 -75.56
CA GLY A 1161 -2.19 -42.21 -75.04
C GLY A 1161 -1.16 -43.34 -75.24
N ASP A 1162 0.13 -42.89 -74.77
CA ASP A 1162 1.21 -43.87 -74.96
C ASP A 1162 1.33 -44.76 -73.70
N ASP A 1163 0.89 -46.25 -73.92
CA ASP A 1163 0.80 -47.10 -72.72
C ASP A 1163 1.90 -48.17 -72.76
N VAL A 1164 2.24 -48.46 -71.57
CA VAL A 1164 3.17 -49.60 -71.41
C VAL A 1164 2.40 -50.76 -70.75
N ILE A 1165 2.28 -52.11 -71.58
CA ILE A 1165 1.45 -53.21 -71.04
C ILE A 1165 2.30 -54.49 -71.02
N GLU A 1166 2.23 -54.98 -69.83
CA GLU A 1166 2.80 -56.33 -69.67
C GLU A 1166 1.68 -57.31 -69.31
N GLY A 1167 1.24 -58.29 -70.35
CA GLY A 1167 0.07 -59.19 -70.22
C GLY A 1167 0.32 -60.30 -69.20
N GLY A 1168 1.65 -60.45 -68.95
CA GLY A 1168 2.04 -61.43 -67.91
C GLY A 1168 1.76 -62.87 -68.39
N ILE A 1169 1.51 -63.92 -67.57
CA ILE A 1169 1.48 -65.39 -67.82
C ILE A 1169 0.07 -65.79 -68.26
N ASP A 1170 -0.06 -66.77 -69.42
CA ASP A 1170 -1.29 -67.40 -69.95
C ASP A 1170 -1.92 -66.53 -71.04
N ASN A 1171 -3.07 -67.15 -71.64
CA ASN A 1171 -3.55 -66.48 -72.86
C ASN A 1171 -4.31 -65.20 -72.53
N ASP A 1172 -3.51 -64.06 -72.74
CA ASP A 1172 -4.14 -62.75 -72.44
C ASP A 1172 -4.65 -62.11 -73.73
N THR A 1173 -5.70 -61.59 -73.56
CA THR A 1173 -6.20 -60.74 -74.67
C THR A 1173 -5.89 -59.25 -74.39
N ILE A 1174 -5.06 -58.59 -75.48
CA ILE A 1174 -4.59 -57.22 -75.19
C ILE A 1174 -5.00 -56.32 -76.37
N MET A 1175 -5.69 -55.43 -75.94
CA MET A 1175 -5.97 -54.33 -76.90
C MET A 1175 -5.17 -53.08 -76.53
N GLY A 1176 -4.16 -52.63 -77.52
CA GLY A 1176 -3.15 -51.58 -77.18
C GLY A 1176 -3.75 -50.18 -77.35
N GLY A 1177 -2.61 -48.97 -77.31
CA GLY A 1177 -2.75 -47.50 -77.36
C GLY A 1177 -1.47 -46.84 -76.78
#